data_AF-A0A948VBP7-F1
#
_entry.id   AF-A0A948VBP7-F1
#
_cell.length_a   1.000
_cell.length_b   1.000
_cell.length_c   1.000
_cell.angle_alpha   90.00
_cell.angle_beta   90.00
_cell.angle_gamma   90.00
#
_symmetry.space_group_name_H-M   'P 1'
#
loop_
_entity.id
_entity.type
_entity.pdbx_description
1 polymer ?
#
loop_
_entity_poly.entity_id
_entity_poly.type
_entity_poly.pdbx_seq_one_letter_code
_entity_poly.pdbx_strand_id
1 'polypeptide(L)'
;MRLKSIELQGFKSFVERTRLEFDEGITAILGPNGCGKSNVVDAVRWVLGEQSPKQLRGGKMDDVIFKGTTRRRPVGMAEVTLVFENEDRGLPIDFSEVAIKRRVTRDGGSDYFLNGQMCRLKDLKDLFYDSGVNNTAYSIIEESMIKSILNENNDELQNLLEQGSGITKYKARRKETQRKLDRTQSDLVRLYDIIEEIGREVRSLQRQVGKARRHQRLFKEIRALDLLVARRRHQDLDRQEAEARDRLQEFRTQAEAGVGELAELQARIEAARPQIEEREAERRQLEEAMRAFEEELQETERQVLVLQHRLEEQQRRIDDNTTGMREAEIRQEEIEGQIRRMTENLRTIEEELEATGRTLEERSESLQILEERLARDRASLEDASRRNLEYIENDASQRSRLRELQVKQENRQERVGILDEDRERILEEGRKAEEELGGLAVHKEQMRSRRSTLLEELAAAERSEHDLEGEAQVIQEESSALAARREAAASTLELLQRLQDDYEGYGQGPKELLLRHGAEDRVGGGLADLLHVLAGDAPALEILLAEMIDAVVVDGPGTGLDLLGELRREGIGRASLLCRDGFVRGSGDPATAPAGGRIASEVITGPGADIPFLRDLLGRTFIFASDTEAVKAAGAWSAPGEILCVSREGLLVTSGGKMRGGRGENQDTGLLGRKEKLDELHEEVGRLDARLSAARERLAANKSRREELREELIAGRGRLTTLDEELNGLQVAAAELAHTRDNAGRRSAEMETERKRLEEEILQLAREEESLKDLLDESGRLRENSTTHRDELRSRVAEAEMARDEARGEVEELRLTHQRRQSQKRETETALEHLRQNVAEQFSRRERLTQENELARDSMAGLTEDLGEKKQILAKGMDERERRRKVVQAAADGIAAL
;
A
#
# COMPACT_ATOMS: atom_id res chain seq x y z
N MET A 1 67.08 -70.57 70.50
CA MET A 1 67.59 -69.25 70.13
C MET A 1 67.86 -68.55 71.44
N ARG A 2 69.07 -68.04 71.64
CA ARG A 2 69.49 -67.45 72.92
C ARG A 2 70.14 -66.10 72.70
N LEU A 3 69.92 -65.13 73.59
CA LEU A 3 70.66 -63.87 73.55
C LEU A 3 72.08 -64.11 74.10
N LYS A 4 73.09 -64.07 73.23
CA LYS A 4 74.49 -64.35 73.55
C LYS A 4 75.21 -63.13 74.14
N SER A 5 74.99 -61.95 73.56
CA SER A 5 75.55 -60.71 74.09
C SER A 5 74.75 -59.49 73.68
N ILE A 6 74.88 -58.43 74.47
CA ILE A 6 74.38 -57.08 74.15
C ILE A 6 75.55 -56.10 74.15
N GLU A 7 75.66 -55.29 73.10
CA GLU A 7 76.59 -54.18 73.00
C GLU A 7 75.83 -52.86 72.99
N LEU A 8 76.19 -51.96 73.91
CA LEU A 8 75.52 -50.68 74.15
C LEU A 8 76.52 -49.54 73.92
N GLN A 9 76.16 -48.54 73.13
CA GLN A 9 76.96 -47.33 72.95
C GLN A 9 76.07 -46.09 72.87
N GLY A 10 76.35 -45.08 73.69
CA GLY A 10 75.58 -43.83 73.74
C GLY A 10 74.13 -43.99 74.18
N PHE A 11 73.74 -45.16 74.70
CA PHE A 11 72.37 -45.50 75.08
C PHE A 11 72.13 -45.22 76.57
N LYS A 12 71.29 -44.24 76.88
CA LYS A 12 70.94 -43.82 78.25
C LYS A 12 72.17 -43.72 79.17
N SER A 13 72.29 -44.58 80.19
CA SER A 13 73.41 -44.58 81.14
C SER A 13 74.74 -45.11 80.57
N PHE A 14 74.74 -45.74 79.40
CA PHE A 14 75.91 -46.37 78.78
C PHE A 14 76.55 -45.45 77.74
N VAL A 15 77.45 -44.58 78.20
CA VAL A 15 78.13 -43.58 77.34
C VAL A 15 79.21 -44.22 76.48
N GLU A 16 80.07 -45.05 77.09
CA GLU A 16 81.13 -45.78 76.42
C GLU A 16 80.63 -47.14 75.93
N ARG A 17 81.28 -47.69 74.90
CA ARG A 17 80.91 -49.00 74.36
C ARG A 17 81.04 -50.06 75.45
N THR A 18 79.91 -50.60 75.87
CA THR A 18 79.81 -51.58 76.94
C THR A 18 79.25 -52.87 76.36
N ARG A 19 79.98 -53.97 76.49
CA ARG A 19 79.53 -55.30 76.08
C ARG A 19 79.19 -56.11 77.33
N LEU A 20 77.99 -56.68 77.36
CA LEU A 20 77.56 -57.65 78.37
C LEU A 20 77.36 -58.99 77.68
N GLU A 21 78.02 -60.02 78.18
CA GLU A 21 77.89 -61.39 77.70
C GLU A 21 76.98 -62.18 78.65
N PHE A 22 76.14 -63.04 78.08
CA PHE A 22 75.18 -63.83 78.82
C PHE A 22 75.53 -65.32 78.70
N ASP A 23 75.76 -65.97 79.84
CA ASP A 23 76.04 -67.40 79.92
C ASP A 23 74.75 -68.23 79.87
N GLU A 24 74.90 -69.56 79.79
CA GLU A 24 73.78 -70.49 79.83
C GLU A 24 73.15 -70.53 81.24
N GLY A 25 71.82 -70.57 81.31
CA GLY A 25 71.06 -70.60 82.54
C GLY A 25 70.47 -69.25 82.96
N ILE A 26 70.46 -68.96 84.26
CA ILE A 26 69.84 -67.76 84.84
C ILE A 26 70.92 -66.68 85.04
N THR A 27 70.84 -65.60 84.27
CA THR A 27 71.67 -64.41 84.49
C THR A 27 70.93 -63.39 85.36
N ALA A 28 71.50 -63.04 86.51
CA ALA A 28 70.97 -62.02 87.41
C ALA A 28 71.77 -60.71 87.30
N ILE A 29 71.09 -59.60 86.98
CA ILE A 29 71.70 -58.26 86.93
C ILE A 29 71.50 -57.55 88.27
N LEU A 30 72.57 -57.46 89.07
CA LEU A 30 72.56 -56.87 90.42
C LEU A 30 73.29 -55.52 90.45
N GLY A 31 72.91 -54.65 91.39
CA GLY A 31 73.54 -53.34 91.59
C GLY A 31 72.69 -52.40 92.44
N PRO A 32 73.23 -51.26 92.90
CA PRO A 32 72.48 -50.29 93.70
C PRO A 32 71.30 -49.67 92.93
N ASN A 33 70.31 -49.13 93.65
CA ASN A 33 69.16 -48.48 93.01
C ASN A 33 69.63 -47.28 92.17
N GLY A 34 69.10 -47.15 90.96
CA GLY A 34 69.47 -46.08 90.02
C GLY A 34 70.74 -46.32 89.18
N CYS A 35 71.42 -47.48 89.30
CA CYS A 35 72.66 -47.76 88.55
C CYS A 35 72.48 -48.18 87.07
N GLY A 36 71.27 -48.06 86.50
CA GLY A 36 71.01 -48.36 85.09
C GLY A 36 70.59 -49.81 84.76
N LYS A 37 70.28 -50.65 85.75
CA LYS A 37 69.84 -52.05 85.53
C LYS A 37 68.69 -52.17 84.54
N SER A 38 67.65 -51.37 84.72
CA SER A 38 66.46 -51.43 83.88
C SER A 38 66.71 -50.89 82.46
N ASN A 39 67.78 -50.12 82.23
CA ASN A 39 68.13 -49.64 80.89
C ASN A 39 68.61 -50.78 79.97
N VAL A 40 69.09 -51.90 80.52
CA VAL A 40 69.46 -53.07 79.72
C VAL A 40 68.22 -53.70 79.07
N VAL A 41 67.10 -53.78 79.81
CA VAL A 41 65.82 -54.29 79.28
C VAL A 41 65.24 -53.34 78.23
N ASP A 42 65.31 -52.03 78.46
CA ASP A 42 64.87 -51.02 77.49
C ASP A 42 65.67 -51.11 76.19
N ALA A 43 66.97 -51.39 76.26
CA ALA A 43 67.83 -51.57 75.10
C ALA A 43 67.41 -52.78 74.26
N VAL A 44 67.04 -53.89 74.91
CA VAL A 44 66.53 -55.09 74.22
C VAL A 44 65.22 -54.79 73.49
N ARG A 45 64.22 -54.20 74.17
CA ARG A 45 62.93 -53.81 73.57
C ARG A 45 63.09 -52.82 72.42
N TRP A 46 63.97 -51.85 72.61
CA TRP A 46 64.24 -50.82 71.62
C TRP A 46 64.78 -51.42 70.33
N VAL A 47 65.73 -52.36 70.40
CA VAL A 47 66.26 -53.05 69.21
C VAL A 47 65.22 -53.97 68.58
N LEU A 48 64.36 -54.63 69.36
CA LEU A 48 63.33 -55.55 68.84
C LEU A 48 62.10 -54.86 68.20
N GLY A 49 62.01 -53.54 68.23
CA GLY A 49 60.95 -52.81 67.50
C GLY A 49 60.05 -51.92 68.34
N GLU A 50 60.37 -51.70 69.62
CA GLU A 50 60.13 -50.49 70.40
C GLU A 50 59.77 -49.20 69.63
N GLN A 51 58.51 -48.78 69.43
CA GLN A 51 58.23 -47.50 68.75
C GLN A 51 57.63 -46.43 69.66
N SER A 52 57.09 -46.81 70.82
CA SER A 52 56.54 -45.92 71.83
C SER A 52 57.64 -45.40 72.77
N PRO A 53 57.95 -44.09 72.77
CA PRO A 53 58.89 -43.51 73.71
C PRO A 53 58.45 -43.72 75.16
N LYS A 54 57.14 -43.70 75.40
CA LYS A 54 56.53 -43.90 76.73
C LYS A 54 56.87 -45.26 77.32
N GLN A 55 56.87 -46.32 76.50
CA GLN A 55 57.24 -47.67 76.94
C GLN A 55 58.74 -47.80 77.23
N LEU A 56 59.57 -47.00 76.56
CA LEU A 56 61.01 -46.92 76.80
C LEU A 56 61.38 -45.93 77.91
N ARG A 57 60.42 -45.48 78.73
CA ARG A 57 60.63 -44.48 79.80
C ARG A 57 61.28 -43.18 79.31
N GLY A 58 60.87 -42.72 78.13
CA GLY A 58 61.21 -41.43 77.55
C GLY A 58 59.95 -40.67 77.11
N GLY A 59 60.10 -39.37 76.80
CA GLY A 59 59.04 -38.55 76.20
C GLY A 59 59.09 -38.55 74.67
N LYS A 60 60.29 -38.66 74.08
CA LYS A 60 60.53 -38.73 72.64
C LYS A 60 61.51 -39.85 72.30
N MET A 61 61.55 -40.27 71.03
CA MET A 61 62.33 -41.44 70.62
C MET A 61 63.85 -41.20 70.64
N ASP A 62 64.28 -39.94 70.55
CA ASP A 62 65.66 -39.49 70.73
C ASP A 62 66.11 -39.46 72.21
N ASP A 63 65.19 -39.62 73.17
CA ASP A 63 65.51 -39.67 74.61
C ASP A 63 66.30 -40.93 75.01
N VAL A 64 66.47 -41.88 74.09
CA VAL A 64 67.37 -43.02 74.26
C VAL A 64 68.85 -42.63 74.16
N ILE A 65 69.15 -41.49 73.54
CA ILE A 65 70.52 -40.97 73.37
C ILE A 65 70.98 -40.28 74.67
N PHE A 66 72.20 -40.60 75.13
CA PHE A 66 72.76 -39.96 76.33
C PHE A 66 72.86 -38.44 76.18
N LYS A 67 72.13 -37.73 77.06
CA LYS A 67 71.99 -36.26 77.04
C LYS A 67 73.10 -35.48 77.76
N GLY A 68 74.11 -36.16 78.32
CA GLY A 68 75.19 -35.52 79.08
C GLY A 68 74.92 -35.43 80.59
N THR A 69 75.99 -35.24 81.37
CA THR A 69 75.95 -34.92 82.81
C THR A 69 76.96 -33.80 83.11
N THR A 70 76.98 -33.26 84.33
CA THR A 70 77.93 -32.21 84.75
C THR A 70 79.40 -32.57 84.52
N ARG A 71 79.74 -33.87 84.41
CA ARG A 71 81.10 -34.39 84.16
C ARG A 71 81.34 -34.91 82.74
N ARG A 72 80.29 -35.16 81.93
CA ARG A 72 80.42 -35.81 80.61
C ARG A 72 79.55 -35.12 79.55
N ARG A 73 80.12 -34.86 78.37
CA ARG A 73 79.42 -34.23 77.24
C ARG A 73 78.32 -35.15 76.65
N PRO A 74 77.23 -34.58 76.10
CA PRO A 74 76.23 -35.34 75.34
C PRO A 74 76.85 -36.01 74.09
N VAL A 75 76.27 -37.15 73.69
CA VAL A 75 76.63 -37.85 72.45
C VAL A 75 75.57 -37.62 71.36
N GLY A 76 75.97 -37.75 70.10
CA GLY A 76 75.11 -37.50 68.92
C GLY A 76 74.33 -38.72 68.42
N MET A 77 74.66 -39.93 68.88
CA MET A 77 74.01 -41.18 68.47
C MET A 77 73.92 -42.16 69.63
N ALA A 78 72.90 -43.02 69.56
CA ALA A 78 72.82 -44.25 70.34
C ALA A 78 72.80 -45.44 69.39
N GLU A 79 73.55 -46.48 69.74
CA GLU A 79 73.59 -47.74 69.01
C GLU A 79 73.54 -48.89 70.00
N VAL A 80 72.66 -49.86 69.73
CA VAL A 80 72.57 -51.09 70.51
C VAL A 80 72.58 -52.26 69.54
N THR A 81 73.41 -53.25 69.82
CA THR A 81 73.49 -54.50 69.07
C THR A 81 73.15 -55.67 69.98
N LEU A 82 72.16 -56.47 69.59
CA LEU A 82 71.83 -57.75 70.19
C LEU A 82 72.40 -58.86 69.32
N VAL A 83 73.16 -59.78 69.91
CA VAL A 83 73.65 -60.97 69.21
C VAL A 83 72.92 -62.18 69.75
N PHE A 84 72.15 -62.84 68.88
CA PHE A 84 71.45 -64.08 69.17
C PHE A 84 72.20 -65.28 68.62
N GLU A 85 72.31 -66.33 69.41
CA GLU A 85 72.71 -67.67 68.99
C GLU A 85 71.48 -68.37 68.40
N ASN A 86 71.60 -68.82 67.15
CA ASN A 86 70.52 -69.36 66.32
C ASN A 86 70.83 -70.81 65.87
N GLU A 87 71.53 -71.60 66.70
CA GLU A 87 71.86 -73.00 66.40
C GLU A 87 70.63 -73.89 66.26
N ASP A 88 69.55 -73.58 66.99
CA ASP A 88 68.26 -74.26 66.90
C ASP A 88 67.39 -73.79 65.72
N ARG A 89 67.90 -72.88 64.88
CA ARG A 89 67.22 -72.27 63.73
C ARG A 89 65.85 -71.68 64.07
N GLY A 90 65.71 -71.11 65.28
CA GLY A 90 64.49 -70.42 65.71
C GLY A 90 64.14 -69.19 64.86
N LEU A 91 65.13 -68.58 64.20
CA LEU A 91 64.92 -67.58 63.15
C LEU A 91 65.13 -68.21 61.77
N PRO A 92 64.29 -67.90 60.76
CA PRO A 92 64.41 -68.43 59.39
C PRO A 92 65.56 -67.74 58.63
N ILE A 93 66.77 -67.83 59.18
CA ILE A 93 68.01 -67.24 58.68
C ILE A 93 69.11 -68.30 58.80
N ASP A 94 69.81 -68.58 57.70
CA ASP A 94 70.90 -69.57 57.62
C ASP A 94 72.23 -69.01 58.20
N PHE A 95 72.18 -68.43 59.40
CA PHE A 95 73.36 -68.00 60.15
C PHE A 95 73.27 -68.52 61.58
N SER A 96 74.36 -69.10 62.08
CA SER A 96 74.47 -69.62 63.46
C SER A 96 74.42 -68.52 64.51
N GLU A 97 74.84 -67.31 64.16
CA GLU A 97 74.69 -66.11 64.98
C GLU A 97 73.97 -65.02 64.19
N VAL A 98 72.99 -64.38 64.82
CA VAL A 98 72.20 -63.29 64.24
C VAL A 98 72.40 -62.02 65.07
N ALA A 99 73.05 -61.03 64.48
CA ALA A 99 73.29 -59.73 65.08
C ALA A 99 72.25 -58.71 64.58
N ILE A 100 71.47 -58.16 65.50
CA ILE A 100 70.48 -57.12 65.22
C ILE A 100 70.94 -55.84 65.87
N LYS A 101 71.07 -54.80 65.07
CA LYS A 101 71.55 -53.51 65.51
C LYS A 101 70.53 -52.44 65.20
N ARG A 102 70.25 -51.58 66.16
CA ARG A 102 69.47 -50.36 65.96
C ARG A 102 70.34 -49.16 66.27
N ARG A 103 70.32 -48.18 65.37
CA ARG A 103 71.07 -46.93 65.51
C ARG A 103 70.14 -45.75 65.34
N VAL A 104 70.18 -44.81 66.28
CA VAL A 104 69.42 -43.55 66.20
C VAL A 104 70.37 -42.37 66.36
N THR A 105 70.19 -41.36 65.50
CA THR A 105 70.88 -40.07 65.56
C THR A 105 69.90 -38.97 65.98
N ARG A 106 70.42 -37.85 66.48
CA ARG A 106 69.58 -36.70 66.89
C ARG A 106 68.81 -36.05 65.74
N ASP A 107 69.25 -36.26 64.50
CA ASP A 107 68.63 -35.71 63.29
C ASP A 107 67.38 -36.50 62.82
N GLY A 108 66.92 -37.47 63.61
CA GLY A 108 65.69 -38.24 63.36
C GLY A 108 65.90 -39.54 62.58
N GLY A 109 67.13 -39.88 62.19
CA GLY A 109 67.45 -41.16 61.55
C GLY A 109 67.33 -42.31 62.55
N SER A 110 66.49 -43.31 62.26
CA SER A 110 66.38 -44.56 63.01
C SER A 110 66.56 -45.74 62.06
N ASP A 111 67.78 -46.28 62.01
CA ASP A 111 68.15 -47.36 61.12
C ASP A 111 68.15 -48.70 61.86
N TYR A 112 67.61 -49.74 61.19
CA TYR A 112 67.72 -51.12 61.62
C TYR A 112 68.72 -51.85 60.74
N PHE A 113 69.53 -52.71 61.36
CA PHE A 113 70.49 -53.56 60.70
C PHE A 113 70.32 -55.00 61.14
N LEU A 114 70.31 -55.92 60.19
CA LEU A 114 70.32 -57.36 60.40
C LEU A 114 71.63 -57.90 59.81
N ASN A 115 72.49 -58.49 60.63
CA ASN A 115 73.84 -58.95 60.25
C ASN A 115 74.66 -57.89 59.49
N GLY A 116 74.48 -56.61 59.85
CA GLY A 116 75.17 -55.48 59.24
C GLY A 116 74.50 -54.88 57.99
N GLN A 117 73.45 -55.48 57.44
CA GLN A 117 72.69 -54.94 56.31
C GLN A 117 71.48 -54.13 56.77
N MET A 118 71.22 -52.97 56.14
CA MET A 118 70.03 -52.15 56.45
C MET A 118 68.75 -52.91 56.10
N CYS A 119 67.78 -52.92 57.01
CA CYS A 119 66.46 -53.53 56.80
C CYS A 119 65.34 -52.62 57.29
N ARG A 120 64.11 -52.82 56.81
CA ARG A 120 62.94 -52.08 57.32
C ARG A 120 62.45 -52.76 58.59
N LEU A 121 61.84 -51.98 59.49
CA LEU A 121 61.16 -52.53 60.67
C LEU A 121 60.09 -53.57 60.30
N LYS A 122 59.43 -53.42 59.14
CA LYS A 122 58.47 -54.42 58.64
C LYS A 122 59.14 -55.77 58.41
N ASP A 123 60.32 -55.78 57.80
CA ASP A 123 61.06 -57.01 57.49
C ASP A 123 61.58 -57.66 58.79
N LEU A 124 62.01 -56.86 59.77
CA LEU A 124 62.37 -57.34 61.11
C LEU A 124 61.15 -57.93 61.85
N LYS A 125 59.99 -57.27 61.80
CA LYS A 125 58.76 -57.80 62.41
C LYS A 125 58.33 -59.10 61.73
N ASP A 126 58.37 -59.15 60.39
CA ASP A 126 58.10 -60.35 59.57
C ASP A 126 59.01 -61.53 59.94
N LEU A 127 60.27 -61.27 60.27
CA LEU A 127 61.23 -62.27 60.75
C LEU A 127 60.87 -62.85 62.13
N PHE A 128 60.38 -62.00 63.04
CA PHE A 128 60.11 -62.40 64.43
C PHE A 128 58.68 -62.92 64.67
N TYR A 129 57.75 -62.78 63.71
CA TYR A 129 56.36 -63.26 63.86
C TYR A 129 56.26 -64.74 64.23
N ASP A 130 57.15 -65.58 63.69
CA ASP A 130 57.08 -67.05 63.82
C ASP A 130 58.03 -67.60 64.92
N SER A 131 58.88 -66.76 65.53
CA SER A 131 59.91 -67.16 66.53
C SER A 131 59.54 -66.86 67.99
N GLY A 132 58.41 -66.21 68.23
CA GLY A 132 57.93 -65.85 69.57
C GLY A 132 58.70 -64.71 70.26
N VAL A 133 59.68 -64.08 69.59
CA VAL A 133 60.47 -62.96 70.10
C VAL A 133 60.10 -61.67 69.37
N ASN A 134 58.88 -61.20 69.57
CA ASN A 134 58.42 -59.90 69.08
C ASN A 134 58.40 -58.88 70.23
N ASN A 135 58.41 -57.59 69.92
CA ASN A 135 58.34 -56.51 70.89
C ASN A 135 57.06 -56.54 71.76
N THR A 136 55.98 -57.15 71.26
CA THR A 136 54.74 -57.39 72.03
C THR A 136 54.64 -58.80 72.61
N ALA A 137 55.67 -59.64 72.44
CA ALA A 137 55.61 -61.04 72.85
C ALA A 137 55.83 -61.22 74.35
N TYR A 138 55.32 -62.34 74.89
CA TYR A 138 55.48 -62.78 76.28
C TYR A 138 56.93 -62.96 76.75
N SER A 139 57.92 -62.76 75.87
CA SER A 139 59.35 -62.90 76.15
C SER A 139 59.93 -61.78 77.02
N ILE A 140 59.23 -60.64 77.17
CA ILE A 140 59.69 -59.53 78.04
C ILE A 140 58.57 -59.05 78.96
N ILE A 141 58.54 -59.58 80.19
CA ILE A 141 57.50 -59.27 81.18
C ILE A 141 57.91 -58.06 82.04
N GLU A 142 57.06 -57.03 82.05
CA GLU A 142 57.17 -55.85 82.91
C GLU A 142 56.11 -55.83 84.02
N GLU A 143 56.38 -55.07 85.09
CA GLU A 143 55.43 -54.88 86.19
C GLU A 143 54.07 -54.31 85.71
N SER A 144 54.08 -53.43 84.70
CA SER A 144 52.87 -52.87 84.08
C SER A 144 52.07 -53.91 83.30
N MET A 145 52.75 -54.83 82.61
CA MET A 145 52.14 -55.90 81.81
C MET A 145 51.50 -56.97 82.69
N ILE A 146 52.08 -57.24 83.87
CA ILE A 146 51.47 -58.11 84.89
C ILE A 146 50.14 -57.51 85.37
N LYS A 147 50.09 -56.19 85.60
CA LYS A 147 48.86 -55.49 86.01
C LYS A 147 47.80 -55.44 84.88
N SER A 148 48.20 -55.36 83.61
CA SER A 148 47.24 -55.33 82.49
C SER A 148 46.65 -56.71 82.18
N ILE A 149 47.43 -57.79 82.28
CA ILE A 149 46.92 -59.17 82.12
C ILE A 149 45.93 -59.53 83.23
N LEU A 150 46.09 -58.95 84.43
CA LEU A 150 45.18 -59.16 85.56
C LEU A 150 43.90 -58.32 85.49
N ASN A 151 43.80 -57.35 84.56
CA ASN A 151 42.61 -56.51 84.36
C ASN A 151 41.74 -57.05 83.21
N GLU A 152 40.41 -57.07 83.40
CA GLU A 152 39.40 -57.73 82.54
C GLU A 152 39.18 -57.15 81.12
N ASN A 153 40.12 -56.36 80.56
CA ASN A 153 39.97 -55.83 79.20
C ASN A 153 40.24 -56.91 78.14
N ASN A 154 39.16 -57.36 77.49
CA ASN A 154 39.16 -58.47 76.53
C ASN A 154 40.06 -58.26 75.30
N ASP A 155 40.27 -57.03 74.82
CA ASP A 155 41.00 -56.80 73.56
C ASP A 155 42.51 -57.06 73.66
N GLU A 156 43.14 -56.68 74.78
CA GLU A 156 44.59 -56.94 74.98
C GLU A 156 44.85 -58.43 75.23
N LEU A 157 43.97 -59.08 76.02
CA LEU A 157 44.01 -60.52 76.25
C LEU A 157 43.75 -61.30 74.95
N GLN A 158 42.79 -60.86 74.14
CA GLN A 158 42.50 -61.46 72.84
C GLN A 158 43.68 -61.29 71.88
N ASN A 159 44.28 -60.10 71.79
CA ASN A 159 45.48 -59.91 70.97
C ASN A 159 46.65 -60.80 71.43
N LEU A 160 46.80 -60.99 72.74
CA LEU A 160 47.79 -61.91 73.34
C LEU A 160 47.50 -63.39 73.02
N LEU A 161 46.24 -63.82 73.04
CA LEU A 161 45.81 -65.18 72.65
C LEU A 161 45.94 -65.41 71.13
N GLU A 162 45.61 -64.41 70.32
CA GLU A 162 45.73 -64.44 68.85
C GLU A 162 47.20 -64.47 68.40
N GLN A 163 48.10 -63.85 69.17
CA GLN A 163 49.54 -63.97 68.98
C GLN A 163 50.06 -65.34 69.40
N GLY A 164 49.63 -65.87 70.55
CA GLY A 164 49.99 -67.22 71.00
C GLY A 164 49.51 -68.34 70.08
N SER A 165 48.41 -68.12 69.35
CA SER A 165 47.85 -69.08 68.38
C SER A 165 48.38 -68.91 66.94
N GLY A 166 49.24 -67.91 66.67
CA GLY A 166 49.89 -67.73 65.37
C GLY A 166 49.00 -67.21 64.23
N ILE A 167 47.74 -66.83 64.47
CA ILE A 167 46.77 -66.47 63.41
C ILE A 167 46.88 -65.02 62.89
N THR A 168 47.73 -64.21 63.52
CA THR A 168 47.84 -62.76 63.27
C THR A 168 48.25 -62.44 61.82
N LYS A 169 49.19 -63.21 61.26
CA LYS A 169 49.70 -63.05 59.88
C LYS A 169 48.60 -63.24 58.83
N TYR A 170 47.70 -64.20 59.04
CA TYR A 170 46.60 -64.50 58.12
C TYR A 170 45.53 -63.40 58.12
N LYS A 171 45.09 -62.93 59.30
CA LYS A 171 44.09 -61.86 59.41
C LYS A 171 44.56 -60.56 58.74
N ALA A 172 45.83 -60.19 58.91
CA ALA A 172 46.39 -59.00 58.30
C ALA A 172 46.32 -59.06 56.75
N ARG A 173 46.73 -60.19 56.16
CA ARG A 173 46.65 -60.40 54.69
C ARG A 173 45.21 -60.36 54.18
N ARG A 174 44.28 -61.03 54.86
CA ARG A 174 42.86 -61.06 54.46
C ARG A 174 42.25 -59.65 54.39
N LYS A 175 42.53 -58.79 55.38
CA LYS A 175 42.01 -57.42 55.44
C LYS A 175 42.54 -56.54 54.32
N GLU A 176 43.80 -56.72 53.92
CA GLU A 176 44.39 -55.99 52.80
C GLU A 176 43.76 -56.38 51.45
N THR A 177 43.58 -57.68 51.21
CA THR A 177 42.97 -58.17 49.97
C THR A 177 41.52 -57.71 49.82
N GLN A 178 40.74 -57.71 50.91
CA GLN A 178 39.36 -57.23 50.88
C GLN A 178 39.29 -55.76 50.42
N ARG A 179 40.15 -54.89 50.96
CA ARG A 179 40.19 -53.48 50.56
C ARG A 179 40.52 -53.27 49.09
N LYS A 180 41.32 -54.17 48.50
CA LYS A 180 41.65 -54.11 47.06
C LYS A 180 40.43 -54.48 46.21
N LEU A 181 39.72 -55.55 46.58
CA LEU A 181 38.50 -55.98 45.89
C LEU A 181 37.41 -54.91 45.93
N ASP A 182 37.17 -54.31 47.09
CA ASP A 182 36.14 -53.27 47.25
C ASP A 182 36.42 -52.05 46.36
N ARG A 183 37.69 -51.66 46.22
CA ARG A 183 38.10 -50.57 45.31
C ARG A 183 37.82 -50.91 43.85
N THR A 184 38.25 -52.09 43.40
CA THR A 184 38.03 -52.52 42.01
C THR A 184 36.55 -52.62 41.66
N GLN A 185 35.71 -53.06 42.62
CA GLN A 185 34.27 -53.10 42.41
C GLN A 185 33.66 -51.69 42.24
N SER A 186 34.14 -50.72 43.02
CA SER A 186 33.72 -49.31 42.86
C SER A 186 34.14 -48.73 41.51
N ASP A 187 35.34 -49.05 41.04
CA ASP A 187 35.84 -48.57 39.75
C ASP A 187 35.02 -49.12 38.57
N LEU A 188 34.60 -50.38 38.64
CA LEU A 188 33.76 -51.01 37.61
C LEU A 188 32.37 -50.37 37.52
N VAL A 189 31.76 -50.02 38.66
CA VAL A 189 30.45 -49.33 38.67
C VAL A 189 30.55 -48.00 37.92
N ARG A 190 31.59 -47.21 38.20
CA ARG A 190 31.83 -45.93 37.51
C ARG A 190 32.02 -46.11 36.00
N LEU A 191 32.72 -47.17 35.58
CA LEU A 191 32.90 -47.48 34.16
C LEU A 191 31.57 -47.75 33.45
N TYR A 192 30.66 -48.48 34.09
CA TYR A 192 29.34 -48.75 33.51
C TYR A 192 28.50 -47.47 33.36
N ASP A 193 28.54 -46.57 34.34
CA ASP A 193 27.84 -45.28 34.27
C ASP A 193 28.32 -44.43 33.08
N ILE A 194 29.65 -44.33 32.90
CA ILE A 194 30.25 -43.61 31.77
C ILE A 194 29.83 -44.22 30.43
N ILE A 195 29.83 -45.54 30.32
CA ILE A 195 29.40 -46.23 29.09
C ILE A 195 27.93 -45.94 28.78
N GLU A 196 27.06 -45.91 29.81
CA GLU A 196 25.65 -45.60 29.60
C GLU A 196 25.44 -44.15 29.14
N GLU A 197 26.18 -43.21 29.74
CA GLU A 197 26.15 -41.79 29.39
C GLU A 197 26.60 -41.53 27.95
N ILE A 198 27.77 -42.05 27.55
CA ILE A 198 28.25 -41.96 26.17
C ILE A 198 27.25 -42.63 25.21
N GLY A 199 26.65 -43.76 25.61
CA GLY A 199 25.60 -44.41 24.84
C GLY A 199 24.38 -43.52 24.59
N ARG A 200 23.99 -42.66 25.55
CA ARG A 200 22.89 -41.69 25.40
C ARG A 200 23.27 -40.58 24.41
N GLU A 201 24.51 -40.08 24.48
CA GLU A 201 25.01 -39.06 23.55
C GLU A 201 25.05 -39.57 22.10
N VAL A 202 25.57 -40.79 21.89
CA VAL A 202 25.62 -41.41 20.56
C VAL A 202 24.22 -41.56 19.95
N ARG A 203 23.23 -41.99 20.75
CA ARG A 203 21.83 -42.08 20.29
C ARG A 203 21.25 -40.70 19.96
N SER A 204 21.63 -39.66 20.70
CA SER A 204 21.22 -38.28 20.41
C SER A 204 21.80 -37.78 19.08
N LEU A 205 23.11 -37.96 18.87
CA LEU A 205 23.80 -37.61 17.64
C LEU A 205 23.24 -38.36 16.42
N GLN A 206 22.94 -39.65 16.55
CA GLN A 206 22.29 -40.42 15.48
C GLN A 206 20.93 -39.83 15.07
N ARG A 207 20.12 -39.36 16.04
CA ARG A 207 18.85 -38.68 15.74
C ARG A 207 19.07 -37.34 15.03
N GLN A 208 20.07 -36.56 15.45
CA GLN A 208 20.41 -35.29 14.81
C GLN A 208 20.87 -35.48 13.37
N VAL A 209 21.74 -36.45 13.10
CA VAL A 209 22.16 -36.82 11.74
C VAL A 209 20.96 -37.27 10.90
N GLY A 210 20.04 -38.06 11.47
CA GLY A 210 18.80 -38.45 10.82
C GLY A 210 17.92 -37.25 10.43
N LYS A 211 17.77 -36.27 11.32
CA LYS A 211 17.04 -35.01 11.05
C LYS A 211 17.72 -34.19 9.95
N ALA A 212 19.05 -34.02 10.01
CA ALA A 212 19.82 -33.29 9.01
C ALA A 212 19.70 -33.92 7.61
N ARG A 213 19.82 -35.25 7.51
CA ARG A 213 19.61 -35.98 6.24
C ARG A 213 18.20 -35.82 5.69
N ARG A 214 17.18 -35.84 6.56
CA ARG A 214 15.78 -35.63 6.16
C ARG A 214 15.56 -34.20 5.66
N HIS A 215 16.07 -33.20 6.38
CA HIS A 215 16.04 -31.81 5.96
C HIS A 215 16.72 -31.63 4.60
N GLN A 216 17.93 -32.18 4.40
CA GLN A 216 18.65 -32.08 3.13
C GLN A 216 17.88 -32.71 1.96
N ARG A 217 17.17 -33.83 2.20
CA ARG A 217 16.30 -34.45 1.19
C ARG A 217 15.10 -33.57 0.85
N LEU A 218 14.36 -33.12 1.86
CA LEU A 218 13.18 -32.27 1.68
C LEU A 218 13.55 -30.93 1.04
N PHE A 219 14.70 -30.34 1.41
CA PHE A 219 15.18 -29.10 0.83
C PHE A 219 15.52 -29.26 -0.66
N LYS A 220 16.10 -30.39 -1.07
CA LYS A 220 16.33 -30.70 -2.49
C LYS A 220 15.01 -30.86 -3.24
N GLU A 221 14.01 -31.49 -2.62
CA GLU A 221 12.69 -31.69 -3.21
C GLU A 221 11.92 -30.37 -3.36
N ILE A 222 11.91 -29.52 -2.32
CA ILE A 222 11.35 -28.16 -2.36
C ILE A 222 12.02 -27.36 -3.48
N ARG A 223 13.36 -27.35 -3.54
CA ARG A 223 14.09 -26.61 -4.59
C ARG A 223 13.74 -27.09 -6.00
N ALA A 224 13.53 -28.39 -6.18
CA ALA A 224 13.12 -28.96 -7.46
C ALA A 224 11.69 -28.54 -7.83
N LEU A 225 10.77 -28.55 -6.87
CA LEU A 225 9.39 -28.09 -7.05
C LEU A 225 9.32 -26.58 -7.32
N ASP A 226 10.10 -25.77 -6.61
CA ASP A 226 10.18 -24.32 -6.83
C ASP A 226 10.67 -24.00 -8.25
N LEU A 227 11.70 -24.71 -8.73
CA LEU A 227 12.18 -24.59 -10.11
C LEU A 227 11.09 -24.96 -11.12
N LEU A 228 10.27 -25.97 -10.83
CA LEU A 228 9.17 -26.39 -11.70
C LEU A 228 8.04 -25.35 -11.73
N VAL A 229 7.69 -24.78 -10.58
CA VAL A 229 6.69 -23.69 -10.46
C VAL A 229 7.20 -22.44 -11.17
N ALA A 230 8.47 -22.07 -10.98
CA ALA A 230 9.09 -20.94 -11.66
C ALA A 230 9.09 -21.11 -13.18
N ARG A 231 9.43 -22.30 -13.67
CA ARG A 231 9.36 -22.63 -15.11
C ARG A 231 7.94 -22.50 -15.65
N ARG A 232 6.93 -22.99 -14.92
CA ARG A 232 5.53 -22.88 -15.35
C ARG A 232 5.06 -21.43 -15.41
N ARG A 233 5.40 -20.63 -14.39
CA ARG A 233 5.14 -19.18 -14.39
C ARG A 233 5.81 -18.48 -15.57
N HIS A 234 7.06 -18.82 -15.87
CA HIS A 234 7.75 -18.26 -17.04
C HIS A 234 7.03 -18.60 -18.35
N GLN A 235 6.61 -19.86 -18.52
CA GLN A 235 5.85 -20.27 -19.72
C GLN A 235 4.48 -19.58 -19.82
N ASP A 236 3.80 -19.36 -18.70
CA ASP A 236 2.55 -18.60 -18.69
C ASP A 236 2.78 -17.13 -19.06
N LEU A 237 3.86 -16.52 -18.59
CA LEU A 237 4.25 -15.15 -18.95
C LEU A 237 4.64 -15.04 -20.44
N ASP A 238 5.42 -15.98 -20.97
CA ASP A 238 5.77 -16.02 -22.41
C ASP A 238 4.51 -16.09 -23.29
N ARG A 239 3.53 -16.90 -22.87
CA ARG A 239 2.24 -17.01 -23.57
C ARG A 239 1.46 -15.69 -23.50
N GLN A 240 1.38 -15.06 -22.33
CA GLN A 240 0.70 -13.78 -22.16
C GLN A 240 1.38 -12.67 -22.99
N GLU A 241 2.71 -12.67 -23.07
CA GLU A 241 3.46 -11.72 -23.90
C GLU A 241 3.17 -11.94 -25.38
N ALA A 242 3.13 -13.19 -25.86
CA ALA A 242 2.78 -13.51 -27.23
C ALA A 242 1.35 -13.06 -27.57
N GLU A 243 0.36 -13.39 -26.74
CA GLU A 243 -1.03 -12.96 -26.92
C GLU A 243 -1.17 -11.43 -26.93
N ALA A 244 -0.46 -10.73 -26.06
CA ALA A 244 -0.46 -9.27 -26.02
C ALA A 244 0.19 -8.67 -27.28
N ARG A 245 1.27 -9.28 -27.78
CA ARG A 245 1.95 -8.84 -29.01
C ARG A 245 1.06 -9.03 -30.23
N ASP A 246 0.35 -10.15 -30.34
CA ASP A 246 -0.58 -10.42 -31.43
C ASP A 246 -1.75 -9.42 -31.43
N ARG A 247 -2.36 -9.16 -30.26
CA ARG A 247 -3.42 -8.14 -30.12
C ARG A 247 -2.93 -6.74 -30.49
N LEU A 248 -1.71 -6.37 -30.08
CA LEU A 248 -1.13 -5.09 -30.44
C LEU A 248 -0.96 -4.95 -31.95
N GLN A 249 -0.55 -6.03 -32.62
CA GLN A 249 -0.40 -6.04 -34.08
C GLN A 249 -1.75 -5.96 -34.80
N GLU A 250 -2.78 -6.65 -34.28
CA GLU A 250 -4.16 -6.53 -34.78
C GLU A 250 -4.68 -5.09 -34.68
N PHE A 251 -4.54 -4.46 -33.50
CA PHE A 251 -4.96 -3.06 -33.32
C PHE A 251 -4.18 -2.08 -34.20
N ARG A 252 -2.88 -2.31 -34.44
CA ARG A 252 -2.10 -1.50 -35.39
C ARG A 252 -2.64 -1.62 -36.80
N THR A 253 -2.97 -2.84 -37.23
CA THR A 253 -3.50 -3.09 -38.57
C THR A 253 -4.87 -2.43 -38.74
N GLN A 254 -5.74 -2.52 -37.73
CA GLN A 254 -7.04 -1.83 -37.72
C GLN A 254 -6.89 -0.30 -37.74
N ALA A 255 -5.94 0.25 -37.00
CA ALA A 255 -5.66 1.68 -37.01
C ALA A 255 -5.14 2.15 -38.37
N GLU A 256 -4.24 1.40 -39.00
CA GLU A 256 -3.74 1.69 -40.35
C GLU A 256 -4.85 1.62 -41.41
N ALA A 257 -5.73 0.62 -41.32
CA ALA A 257 -6.90 0.52 -42.19
C ALA A 257 -7.85 1.71 -42.00
N GLY A 258 -8.16 2.09 -40.76
CA GLY A 258 -9.02 3.23 -40.46
C GLY A 258 -8.43 4.58 -40.92
N VAL A 259 -7.11 4.76 -40.81
CA VAL A 259 -6.41 5.93 -41.37
C VAL A 259 -6.50 5.95 -42.91
N GLY A 260 -6.38 4.78 -43.55
CA GLY A 260 -6.56 4.63 -44.99
C GLY A 260 -7.98 5.01 -45.45
N GLU A 261 -9.01 4.49 -44.77
CA GLU A 261 -10.41 4.83 -45.06
C GLU A 261 -10.70 6.32 -44.86
N LEU A 262 -10.16 6.93 -43.79
CA LEU A 262 -10.31 8.36 -43.52
C LEU A 262 -9.66 9.20 -44.64
N ALA A 263 -8.48 8.81 -45.11
CA ALA A 263 -7.79 9.48 -46.21
C ALA A 263 -8.56 9.36 -47.54
N GLU A 264 -9.16 8.20 -47.83
CA GLU A 264 -10.00 8.00 -49.01
C GLU A 264 -11.29 8.86 -48.95
N LEU A 265 -11.95 8.91 -47.79
CA LEU A 265 -13.12 9.77 -47.55
C LEU A 265 -12.76 11.25 -47.70
N GLN A 266 -11.64 11.70 -47.14
CA GLN A 266 -11.17 13.07 -47.30
C GLN A 266 -10.86 13.41 -48.77
N ALA A 267 -10.22 12.51 -49.51
CA ALA A 267 -9.96 12.69 -50.93
C ALA A 267 -11.26 12.79 -51.75
N ARG A 268 -12.28 11.97 -51.40
CA ARG A 268 -13.62 12.06 -52.03
C ARG A 268 -14.31 13.38 -51.75
N ILE A 269 -14.24 13.88 -50.52
CA ILE A 269 -14.83 15.18 -50.15
C ILE A 269 -14.13 16.32 -50.90
N GLU A 270 -12.79 16.33 -50.94
CA GLU A 270 -12.03 17.36 -51.68
C GLU A 270 -12.27 17.29 -53.20
N ALA A 271 -12.53 16.11 -53.75
CA ALA A 271 -12.89 15.95 -55.17
C ALA A 271 -14.33 16.42 -55.48
N ALA A 272 -15.27 16.29 -54.53
CA ALA A 272 -16.67 16.69 -54.72
C ALA A 272 -16.91 18.20 -54.60
N ARG A 273 -16.15 18.90 -53.74
CA ARG A 273 -16.25 20.36 -53.54
C ARG A 273 -16.21 21.19 -54.83
N PRO A 274 -15.23 21.04 -55.73
CA PRO A 274 -15.19 21.83 -56.96
C PRO A 274 -16.36 21.51 -57.90
N GLN A 275 -16.89 20.28 -57.87
CA GLN A 275 -18.08 19.92 -58.67
C GLN A 275 -19.34 20.61 -58.15
N ILE A 276 -19.49 20.72 -56.82
CA ILE A 276 -20.59 21.47 -56.21
C ILE A 276 -20.48 22.96 -56.56
N GLU A 277 -19.28 23.56 -56.44
CA GLU A 277 -19.07 24.97 -56.80
C GLU A 277 -19.36 25.27 -58.28
N GLU A 278 -18.95 24.39 -59.18
CA GLU A 278 -19.25 24.49 -60.63
C GLU A 278 -20.76 24.42 -60.89
N ARG A 279 -21.45 23.46 -60.27
CA ARG A 279 -22.92 23.32 -60.39
C ARG A 279 -23.69 24.48 -59.79
N GLU A 280 -23.23 25.05 -58.68
CA GLU A 280 -23.81 26.26 -58.10
C GLU A 280 -23.60 27.50 -58.98
N ALA A 281 -22.46 27.59 -59.69
CA ALA A 281 -22.23 28.63 -60.67
C ALA A 281 -23.16 28.50 -61.88
N GLU A 282 -23.32 27.28 -62.43
CA GLU A 282 -24.28 26.98 -63.50
C GLU A 282 -25.72 27.34 -63.08
N ARG A 283 -26.15 26.96 -61.87
CA ARG A 283 -27.49 27.30 -61.35
C ARG A 283 -27.71 28.81 -61.30
N ARG A 284 -26.73 29.57 -60.80
CA ARG A 284 -26.81 31.04 -60.73
C ARG A 284 -26.99 31.66 -62.11
N GLN A 285 -26.24 31.21 -63.12
CA GLN A 285 -26.39 31.69 -64.49
C GLN A 285 -27.76 31.38 -65.07
N LEU A 286 -28.31 30.19 -64.81
CA LEU A 286 -29.65 29.81 -65.26
C LEU A 286 -30.75 30.63 -64.56
N GLU A 287 -30.60 30.95 -63.27
CA GLU A 287 -31.53 31.82 -62.53
C GLU A 287 -31.50 33.27 -63.04
N GLU A 288 -30.32 33.82 -63.35
CA GLU A 288 -30.18 35.14 -63.96
C GLU A 288 -30.83 35.20 -65.36
N ALA A 289 -30.58 34.20 -66.19
CA ALA A 289 -31.20 34.08 -67.51
C ALA A 289 -32.73 33.91 -67.44
N MET A 290 -33.25 33.25 -66.39
CA MET A 290 -34.69 33.12 -66.16
C MET A 290 -35.31 34.45 -65.75
N ARG A 291 -34.66 35.23 -64.88
CA ARG A 291 -35.15 36.56 -64.48
C ARG A 291 -35.22 37.52 -65.66
N ALA A 292 -34.16 37.58 -66.48
CA ALA A 292 -34.16 38.43 -67.67
C ALA A 292 -35.29 38.06 -68.66
N PHE A 293 -35.59 36.76 -68.80
CA PHE A 293 -36.67 36.29 -69.65
C PHE A 293 -38.07 36.60 -69.07
N GLU A 294 -38.24 36.55 -67.75
CA GLU A 294 -39.50 36.93 -67.10
C GLU A 294 -39.80 38.42 -67.27
N GLU A 295 -38.78 39.29 -67.26
CA GLU A 295 -38.94 40.73 -67.54
C GLU A 295 -39.37 41.00 -68.98
N GLU A 296 -38.78 40.31 -69.96
CA GLU A 296 -39.20 40.40 -71.38
C GLU A 296 -40.65 39.93 -71.60
N LEU A 297 -41.05 38.86 -70.89
CA LEU A 297 -42.40 38.32 -70.95
C LEU A 297 -43.43 39.28 -70.35
N GLN A 298 -43.12 39.92 -69.22
CA GLN A 298 -43.98 40.94 -68.61
C GLN A 298 -44.18 42.16 -69.51
N GLU A 299 -43.16 42.61 -70.22
CA GLU A 299 -43.31 43.71 -71.18
C GLU A 299 -44.19 43.32 -72.38
N THR A 300 -44.14 42.05 -72.82
CA THR A 300 -45.04 41.55 -73.88
C THR A 300 -46.48 41.40 -73.38
N GLU A 301 -46.71 40.97 -72.13
CA GLU A 301 -48.05 40.96 -71.51
C GLU A 301 -48.65 42.36 -71.44
N ARG A 302 -47.84 43.36 -71.05
CA ARG A 302 -48.25 44.76 -70.98
C ARG A 302 -48.65 45.30 -72.36
N GLN A 303 -47.91 44.97 -73.41
CA GLN A 303 -48.22 45.36 -74.78
C GLN A 303 -49.53 44.72 -75.30
N VAL A 304 -49.78 43.45 -74.96
CA VAL A 304 -51.05 42.78 -75.30
C VAL A 304 -52.23 43.47 -74.62
N LEU A 305 -52.11 43.84 -73.34
CA LEU A 305 -53.17 44.54 -72.59
C LEU A 305 -53.51 45.90 -73.21
N VAL A 306 -52.50 46.68 -73.60
CA VAL A 306 -52.68 47.99 -74.26
C VAL A 306 -53.37 47.84 -75.61
N LEU A 307 -52.99 46.84 -76.41
CA LEU A 307 -53.62 46.56 -77.70
C LEU A 307 -55.07 46.09 -77.54
N GLN A 308 -55.38 45.26 -76.54
CA GLN A 308 -56.76 44.86 -76.22
C GLN A 308 -57.65 46.06 -75.88
N HIS A 309 -57.16 46.96 -75.02
CA HIS A 309 -57.91 48.16 -74.64
C HIS A 309 -58.18 49.08 -75.84
N ARG A 310 -57.20 49.25 -76.74
CA ARG A 310 -57.39 50.03 -77.99
C ARG A 310 -58.39 49.38 -78.94
N LEU A 311 -58.42 48.05 -79.01
CA LEU A 311 -59.36 47.30 -79.85
C LEU A 311 -60.80 47.42 -79.33
N GLU A 312 -60.98 47.33 -78.01
CA GLU A 312 -62.28 47.55 -77.36
C GLU A 312 -62.80 48.98 -77.53
N GLU A 313 -61.90 49.97 -77.58
CA GLU A 313 -62.26 51.37 -77.83
C GLU A 313 -62.71 51.59 -79.27
N GLN A 314 -62.01 51.01 -80.27
CA GLN A 314 -62.45 51.09 -81.66
C GLN A 314 -63.72 50.28 -81.93
N GLN A 315 -63.88 49.12 -81.28
CA GLN A 315 -65.10 48.31 -81.38
C GLN A 315 -66.30 49.07 -80.83
N ARG A 316 -66.16 49.77 -79.68
CA ARG A 316 -67.19 50.66 -79.15
C ARG A 316 -67.54 51.79 -80.12
N ARG A 317 -66.55 52.43 -80.76
CA ARG A 317 -66.81 53.46 -81.78
C ARG A 317 -67.55 52.93 -83.00
N ILE A 318 -67.23 51.72 -83.45
CA ILE A 318 -67.97 51.04 -84.53
C ILE A 318 -69.39 50.74 -84.09
N ASP A 319 -69.59 50.19 -82.90
CA ASP A 319 -70.91 49.83 -82.39
C ASP A 319 -71.80 51.07 -82.22
N ASP A 320 -71.25 52.17 -81.68
CA ASP A 320 -71.93 53.47 -81.55
C ASP A 320 -72.31 54.04 -82.92
N ASN A 321 -71.39 54.04 -83.89
CA ASN A 321 -71.66 54.53 -85.24
C ASN A 321 -72.64 53.64 -86.00
N THR A 322 -72.57 52.31 -85.81
CA THR A 322 -73.47 51.34 -86.46
C THR A 322 -74.88 51.44 -85.86
N THR A 323 -74.98 51.69 -84.56
CA THR A 323 -76.25 52.00 -83.89
C THR A 323 -76.80 53.33 -84.42
N GLY A 324 -75.97 54.37 -84.55
CA GLY A 324 -76.37 55.65 -85.15
C GLY A 324 -76.81 55.55 -86.62
N MET A 325 -76.20 54.66 -87.42
CA MET A 325 -76.62 54.36 -88.80
C MET A 325 -77.96 53.62 -88.85
N ARG A 326 -78.15 52.59 -88.01
CA ARG A 326 -79.43 51.87 -87.91
C ARG A 326 -80.54 52.78 -87.41
N GLU A 327 -80.24 53.64 -86.45
CA GLU A 327 -81.20 54.64 -85.98
C GLU A 327 -81.58 55.66 -87.07
N ALA A 328 -80.64 56.07 -87.93
CA ALA A 328 -80.93 56.97 -89.06
C ALA A 328 -81.72 56.25 -90.18
N GLU A 329 -81.42 54.98 -90.44
CA GLU A 329 -82.07 54.15 -91.45
C GLU A 329 -83.50 53.74 -91.04
N ILE A 330 -83.68 53.32 -89.79
CA ILE A 330 -85.00 53.05 -89.20
C ILE A 330 -85.83 54.34 -89.20
N ARG A 331 -85.26 55.48 -88.80
CA ARG A 331 -85.96 56.79 -88.89
C ARG A 331 -86.31 57.16 -90.33
N GLN A 332 -85.45 56.86 -91.30
CA GLN A 332 -85.73 57.13 -92.72
C GLN A 332 -86.88 56.28 -93.25
N GLU A 333 -86.87 54.97 -93.00
CA GLU A 333 -87.94 54.05 -93.41
C GLU A 333 -89.27 54.35 -92.68
N GLU A 334 -89.21 54.75 -91.41
CA GLU A 334 -90.37 55.21 -90.64
C GLU A 334 -90.99 56.47 -91.25
N ILE A 335 -90.18 57.47 -91.62
CA ILE A 335 -90.65 58.72 -92.24
C ILE A 335 -91.23 58.46 -93.65
N GLU A 336 -90.61 57.61 -94.46
CA GLU A 336 -91.11 57.24 -95.80
C GLU A 336 -92.40 56.40 -95.74
N GLY A 337 -92.55 55.55 -94.72
CA GLY A 337 -93.79 54.84 -94.41
C GLY A 337 -94.90 55.78 -93.90
N GLN A 338 -94.56 56.80 -93.13
CA GLN A 338 -95.48 57.84 -92.65
C GLN A 338 -96.04 58.69 -93.81
N ILE A 339 -95.21 59.03 -94.81
CA ILE A 339 -95.65 59.78 -96.00
C ILE A 339 -96.70 59.01 -96.82
N ARG A 340 -96.50 57.70 -97.05
CA ARG A 340 -97.46 56.86 -97.80
C ARG A 340 -98.80 56.69 -97.07
N ARG A 341 -98.78 56.57 -95.73
CA ARG A 341 -99.99 56.41 -94.90
C ARG A 341 -100.74 57.73 -94.68
N MET A 342 -100.04 58.86 -94.54
CA MET A 342 -100.69 60.17 -94.37
C MET A 342 -101.45 60.63 -95.63
N THR A 343 -101.02 60.21 -96.83
CA THR A 343 -101.67 60.58 -98.10
C THR A 343 -103.03 59.89 -98.29
N GLU A 344 -103.20 58.65 -97.83
CA GLU A 344 -104.46 57.89 -97.90
C GLU A 344 -105.44 58.30 -96.76
N ASN A 345 -104.89 58.63 -95.58
CA ASN A 345 -105.62 59.12 -94.41
C ASN A 345 -106.31 60.48 -94.69
N LEU A 346 -105.64 61.40 -95.39
CA LEU A 346 -106.16 62.74 -95.69
C LEU A 346 -107.56 62.72 -96.34
N ARG A 347 -107.85 61.68 -97.15
CA ARG A 347 -109.11 61.53 -97.91
C ARG A 347 -110.27 60.95 -97.10
N THR A 348 -110.00 60.10 -96.11
CA THR A 348 -111.04 59.45 -95.27
C THR A 348 -111.42 60.31 -94.07
N ILE A 349 -110.58 61.26 -93.73
CA ILE A 349 -110.72 62.08 -92.54
C ILE A 349 -111.69 63.27 -92.76
N GLU A 350 -111.87 63.74 -93.99
CA GLU A 350 -112.75 64.89 -94.29
C GLU A 350 -114.25 64.59 -94.07
N GLU A 351 -114.71 63.35 -94.27
CA GLU A 351 -116.14 62.99 -94.23
C GLU A 351 -116.65 62.64 -92.82
N GLU A 352 -115.77 62.23 -91.90
CA GLU A 352 -116.15 61.80 -90.55
C GLU A 352 -115.82 62.85 -89.48
N LEU A 353 -115.32 64.02 -89.90
CA LEU A 353 -114.87 65.17 -89.12
C LEU A 353 -115.97 65.96 -88.41
N GLU A 354 -117.19 65.98 -88.94
CA GLU A 354 -118.17 66.99 -88.54
C GLU A 354 -119.12 66.54 -87.42
N ALA A 355 -119.33 65.24 -87.26
CA ALA A 355 -120.44 64.74 -86.44
C ALA A 355 -120.03 64.24 -85.05
N THR A 356 -118.78 63.88 -84.85
CA THR A 356 -118.46 62.72 -84.01
C THR A 356 -117.84 62.95 -82.65
N GLY A 357 -117.71 64.11 -82.05
CA GLY A 357 -118.07 65.46 -82.26
C GLY A 357 -117.44 66.22 -81.09
N ARG A 358 -118.14 67.29 -80.85
CA ARG A 358 -118.40 67.85 -79.55
C ARG A 358 -118.60 66.86 -78.38
N THR A 359 -118.86 65.58 -78.62
CA THR A 359 -119.16 64.56 -77.60
C THR A 359 -117.94 63.79 -77.06
N LEU A 360 -116.79 63.89 -77.71
CA LEU A 360 -115.65 62.99 -77.49
C LEU A 360 -114.62 63.45 -76.47
N GLU A 361 -114.31 64.74 -76.51
CA GLU A 361 -113.21 65.33 -75.76
C GLU A 361 -113.45 65.28 -74.26
N GLU A 362 -114.67 65.54 -73.80
CA GLU A 362 -114.98 65.75 -72.38
C GLU A 362 -114.77 64.51 -71.49
N ARG A 363 -115.02 63.30 -71.99
CA ARG A 363 -114.89 62.08 -71.17
C ARG A 363 -113.46 61.57 -71.17
N SER A 364 -112.77 61.73 -72.28
CA SER A 364 -111.60 60.93 -72.61
C SER A 364 -110.29 61.27 -71.93
N GLU A 365 -110.13 62.52 -71.50
CA GLU A 365 -109.01 62.95 -70.66
C GLU A 365 -109.06 62.34 -69.26
N SER A 366 -110.24 62.03 -68.74
CA SER A 366 -110.38 61.49 -67.38
C SER A 366 -109.86 60.06 -67.24
N LEU A 367 -109.93 59.23 -68.28
CA LEU A 367 -109.50 57.81 -68.24
C LEU A 367 -107.99 57.62 -68.35
N GLN A 368 -107.33 58.39 -69.23
CA GLN A 368 -105.91 58.18 -69.55
C GLN A 368 -104.98 58.50 -68.36
N ILE A 369 -105.34 59.49 -67.55
CA ILE A 369 -104.62 59.88 -66.32
C ILE A 369 -104.66 58.75 -65.28
N LEU A 370 -105.72 57.95 -65.25
CA LEU A 370 -105.91 56.82 -64.33
C LEU A 370 -105.12 55.57 -64.75
N GLU A 371 -105.06 55.26 -66.06
CA GLU A 371 -104.33 54.08 -66.58
C GLU A 371 -102.79 54.20 -66.46
N GLU A 372 -102.23 55.39 -66.74
CA GLU A 372 -100.78 55.63 -66.65
C GLU A 372 -100.25 55.67 -65.20
N ARG A 373 -101.12 55.97 -64.24
CA ARG A 373 -100.79 55.97 -62.81
C ARG A 373 -100.74 54.54 -62.26
N LEU A 374 -101.67 53.69 -62.70
CA LEU A 374 -101.74 52.28 -62.31
C LEU A 374 -100.56 51.43 -62.82
N ALA A 375 -100.12 51.65 -64.06
CA ALA A 375 -98.98 50.93 -64.64
C ALA A 375 -97.64 51.24 -63.94
N ARG A 376 -97.44 52.51 -63.53
CA ARG A 376 -96.27 52.93 -62.74
C ARG A 376 -96.25 52.33 -61.33
N ASP A 377 -97.40 52.29 -60.67
CA ASP A 377 -97.51 51.76 -59.31
C ASP A 377 -97.31 50.22 -59.27
N ARG A 378 -97.75 49.47 -60.30
CA ARG A 378 -97.51 48.01 -60.41
C ARG A 378 -96.04 47.64 -60.63
N ALA A 379 -95.35 48.34 -61.53
CA ALA A 379 -93.92 48.11 -61.78
C ALA A 379 -93.06 48.42 -60.54
N SER A 380 -93.44 49.44 -59.77
CA SER A 380 -92.76 49.81 -58.52
C SER A 380 -92.93 48.76 -57.42
N LEU A 381 -94.08 48.08 -57.35
CA LEU A 381 -94.36 47.03 -56.36
C LEU A 381 -93.56 45.73 -56.61
N GLU A 382 -93.38 45.33 -57.87
CA GLU A 382 -92.58 44.16 -58.23
C GLU A 382 -91.09 44.35 -57.94
N ASP A 383 -90.56 45.55 -58.23
CA ASP A 383 -89.18 45.94 -57.95
C ASP A 383 -88.92 46.00 -56.42
N ALA A 384 -89.84 46.58 -55.64
CA ALA A 384 -89.76 46.60 -54.17
C ALA A 384 -89.84 45.19 -53.56
N SER A 385 -90.63 44.28 -54.13
CA SER A 385 -90.75 42.90 -53.64
C SER A 385 -89.50 42.07 -53.88
N ARG A 386 -88.80 42.29 -55.01
CA ARG A 386 -87.53 41.61 -55.34
C ARG A 386 -86.40 42.04 -54.40
N ARG A 387 -86.23 43.35 -54.19
CA ARG A 387 -85.22 43.88 -53.26
C ARG A 387 -85.42 43.40 -51.83
N ASN A 388 -86.68 43.29 -51.37
CA ASN A 388 -86.97 42.78 -50.03
C ASN A 388 -86.54 41.31 -49.84
N LEU A 389 -86.66 40.47 -50.88
CA LEU A 389 -86.21 39.07 -50.82
C LEU A 389 -84.68 38.98 -50.74
N GLU A 390 -83.97 39.79 -51.52
CA GLU A 390 -82.49 39.88 -51.48
C GLU A 390 -81.98 40.31 -50.09
N TYR A 391 -82.66 41.25 -49.42
CA TYR A 391 -82.31 41.64 -48.05
C TYR A 391 -82.54 40.51 -47.02
N ILE A 392 -83.56 39.68 -47.19
CA ILE A 392 -83.83 38.53 -46.31
C ILE A 392 -82.75 37.45 -46.45
N GLU A 393 -82.34 37.13 -47.69
CA GLU A 393 -81.30 36.13 -47.94
C GLU A 393 -79.93 36.60 -47.43
N ASN A 394 -79.61 37.89 -47.59
CA ASN A 394 -78.38 38.46 -47.07
C ASN A 394 -78.36 38.48 -45.53
N ASP A 395 -79.44 38.89 -44.85
CA ASP A 395 -79.56 38.84 -43.38
C ASP A 395 -79.37 37.40 -42.83
N ALA A 396 -79.98 36.40 -43.47
CA ALA A 396 -79.81 35.00 -43.08
C ALA A 396 -78.36 34.49 -43.24
N SER A 397 -77.69 34.86 -44.34
CA SER A 397 -76.29 34.53 -44.61
C SER A 397 -75.34 35.13 -43.56
N GLN A 398 -75.50 36.42 -43.25
CA GLN A 398 -74.67 37.11 -42.25
C GLN A 398 -74.87 36.54 -40.83
N ARG A 399 -76.10 36.20 -40.43
CA ARG A 399 -76.37 35.54 -39.13
C ARG A 399 -75.71 34.16 -39.00
N SER A 400 -75.67 33.39 -40.09
CA SER A 400 -74.99 32.09 -40.10
C SER A 400 -73.48 32.26 -39.91
N ARG A 401 -72.89 33.24 -40.61
CA ARG A 401 -71.46 33.55 -40.52
C ARG A 401 -71.06 34.10 -39.14
N LEU A 402 -71.94 34.88 -38.50
CA LEU A 402 -71.74 35.35 -37.13
C LEU A 402 -71.66 34.19 -36.12
N ARG A 403 -72.58 33.22 -36.21
CA ARG A 403 -72.55 32.02 -35.35
C ARG A 403 -71.29 31.18 -35.55
N GLU A 404 -70.81 31.05 -36.79
CA GLU A 404 -69.59 30.32 -37.09
C GLU A 404 -68.36 30.99 -36.44
N LEU A 405 -68.28 32.33 -36.48
CA LEU A 405 -67.22 33.10 -35.82
C LEU A 405 -67.27 32.96 -34.30
N GLN A 406 -68.46 33.04 -33.69
CA GLN A 406 -68.64 32.86 -32.24
C GLN A 406 -68.16 31.49 -31.76
N VAL A 407 -68.53 30.42 -32.48
CA VAL A 407 -68.09 29.06 -32.16
C VAL A 407 -66.57 28.93 -32.32
N LYS A 408 -65.97 29.54 -33.35
CA LYS A 408 -64.50 29.55 -33.53
C LYS A 408 -63.80 30.28 -32.37
N GLN A 409 -64.34 31.41 -31.94
CA GLN A 409 -63.80 32.19 -30.82
C GLN A 409 -63.87 31.41 -29.51
N GLU A 410 -65.01 30.78 -29.20
CA GLU A 410 -65.23 30.01 -27.97
C GLU A 410 -64.27 28.80 -27.88
N ASN A 411 -64.10 28.05 -28.98
CA ASN A 411 -63.13 26.95 -29.06
C ASN A 411 -61.67 27.42 -28.85
N ARG A 412 -61.32 28.60 -29.36
CA ARG A 412 -59.98 29.20 -29.18
C ARG A 412 -59.77 29.63 -27.73
N GLN A 413 -60.80 30.17 -27.08
CA GLN A 413 -60.76 30.56 -25.68
C GLN A 413 -60.61 29.35 -24.74
N GLU A 414 -61.33 28.26 -24.99
CA GLU A 414 -61.18 27.01 -24.25
C GLU A 414 -59.75 26.46 -24.40
N ARG A 415 -59.19 26.51 -25.62
CA ARG A 415 -57.81 26.08 -25.87
C ARG A 415 -56.77 26.91 -25.09
N VAL A 416 -56.97 28.22 -24.96
CA VAL A 416 -56.13 29.10 -24.13
C VAL A 416 -56.19 28.67 -22.66
N GLY A 417 -57.38 28.38 -22.13
CA GLY A 417 -57.54 27.91 -20.75
C GLY A 417 -56.79 26.59 -20.47
N ILE A 418 -56.89 25.61 -21.37
CA ILE A 418 -56.15 24.34 -21.26
C ILE A 418 -54.63 24.58 -21.29
N LEU A 419 -54.15 25.47 -22.16
CA LEU A 419 -52.73 25.79 -22.24
C LEU A 419 -52.20 26.47 -20.98
N ASP A 420 -53.00 27.33 -20.33
CA ASP A 420 -52.61 27.97 -19.08
C ASP A 420 -52.49 26.95 -17.92
N GLU A 421 -53.45 26.04 -17.78
CA GLU A 421 -53.40 24.96 -16.78
C GLU A 421 -52.19 24.04 -16.99
N ASP A 422 -51.93 23.64 -18.24
CA ASP A 422 -50.79 22.79 -18.58
C ASP A 422 -49.45 23.52 -18.36
N ARG A 423 -49.39 24.83 -18.65
CA ARG A 423 -48.20 25.66 -18.41
C ARG A 423 -47.90 25.76 -16.92
N GLU A 424 -48.91 25.98 -16.09
CA GLU A 424 -48.75 26.09 -14.64
C GLU A 424 -48.28 24.77 -14.02
N ARG A 425 -48.79 23.63 -14.48
CA ARG A 425 -48.31 22.30 -14.07
C ARG A 425 -46.83 22.09 -14.39
N ILE A 426 -46.40 22.44 -15.60
CA ILE A 426 -44.99 22.30 -16.03
C ILE A 426 -44.09 23.26 -15.25
N LEU A 427 -44.54 24.49 -14.96
CA LEU A 427 -43.78 25.43 -14.15
C LEU A 427 -43.57 24.92 -12.72
N GLU A 428 -44.58 24.30 -12.11
CA GLU A 428 -44.44 23.70 -10.79
C GLU A 428 -43.50 22.48 -10.79
N GLU A 429 -43.50 21.66 -11.84
CA GLU A 429 -42.51 20.60 -12.04
C GLU A 429 -41.08 21.17 -12.12
N GLY A 430 -40.88 22.25 -12.88
CA GLY A 430 -39.59 22.94 -12.98
C GLY A 430 -39.14 23.57 -11.65
N ARG A 431 -40.07 24.13 -10.87
CA ARG A 431 -39.80 24.74 -9.56
C ARG A 431 -39.35 23.69 -8.54
N LYS A 432 -40.00 22.52 -8.50
CA LYS A 432 -39.59 21.39 -7.66
C LYS A 432 -38.19 20.89 -8.03
N ALA A 433 -37.91 20.77 -9.33
CA ALA A 433 -36.57 20.37 -9.79
C ALA A 433 -35.49 21.39 -9.37
N GLU A 434 -35.78 22.69 -9.37
CA GLU A 434 -34.86 23.73 -8.90
C GLU A 434 -34.65 23.69 -7.37
N GLU A 435 -35.69 23.45 -6.58
CA GLU A 435 -35.55 23.26 -5.12
C GLU A 435 -34.69 22.03 -4.78
N GLU A 436 -34.92 20.91 -5.46
CA GLU A 436 -34.12 19.69 -5.29
C GLU A 436 -32.66 19.90 -5.73
N LEU A 437 -32.42 20.62 -6.83
CA LEU A 437 -31.08 21.04 -7.27
C LEU A 437 -30.35 21.84 -6.19
N GLY A 438 -31.04 22.78 -5.54
CA GLY A 438 -30.49 23.56 -4.42
C GLY A 438 -30.06 22.66 -3.26
N GLY A 439 -30.89 21.69 -2.89
CA GLY A 439 -30.56 20.70 -1.85
C GLY A 439 -29.37 19.82 -2.21
N LEU A 440 -29.33 19.32 -3.45
CA LEU A 440 -28.22 18.54 -4.00
C LEU A 440 -26.91 19.33 -4.05
N ALA A 441 -26.95 20.62 -4.38
CA ALA A 441 -25.78 21.48 -4.41
C ALA A 441 -25.14 21.63 -3.02
N VAL A 442 -25.95 21.85 -1.98
CA VAL A 442 -25.48 21.92 -0.59
C VAL A 442 -24.88 20.58 -0.16
N HIS A 443 -25.54 19.46 -0.50
CA HIS A 443 -25.05 18.13 -0.15
C HIS A 443 -23.73 17.80 -0.85
N LYS A 444 -23.60 18.16 -2.14
CA LYS A 444 -22.38 18.01 -2.92
C LYS A 444 -21.21 18.79 -2.31
N GLU A 445 -21.46 20.00 -1.81
CA GLU A 445 -20.43 20.82 -1.17
C GLU A 445 -19.98 20.23 0.17
N GLN A 446 -20.91 19.71 0.97
CA GLN A 446 -20.58 18.98 2.21
C GLN A 446 -19.70 17.75 1.92
N MET A 447 -20.02 16.98 0.89
CA MET A 447 -19.21 15.83 0.49
C MET A 447 -17.85 16.25 -0.06
N ARG A 448 -17.75 17.33 -0.83
CA ARG A 448 -16.46 17.90 -1.27
C ARG A 448 -15.57 18.31 -0.10
N SER A 449 -16.15 18.95 0.91
CA SER A 449 -15.43 19.31 2.14
C SER A 449 -14.89 18.06 2.86
N ARG A 450 -15.73 17.02 3.06
CA ARG A 450 -15.32 15.74 3.64
C ARG A 450 -14.23 15.04 2.84
N ARG A 451 -14.30 15.13 1.51
CA ARG A 451 -13.26 14.61 0.60
C ARG A 451 -11.93 15.30 0.82
N SER A 452 -11.95 16.63 0.93
CA SER A 452 -10.75 17.42 1.16
C SER A 452 -10.08 17.05 2.50
N THR A 453 -10.87 16.98 3.58
CA THR A 453 -10.34 16.59 4.90
C THR A 453 -9.76 15.17 4.87
N LEU A 454 -10.43 14.22 4.21
CA LEU A 454 -9.93 12.85 4.11
C LEU A 454 -8.64 12.75 3.28
N LEU A 455 -8.50 13.55 2.21
CA LEU A 455 -7.27 13.62 1.42
C LEU A 455 -6.10 14.19 2.25
N GLU A 456 -6.36 15.19 3.08
CA GLU A 456 -5.34 15.75 4.00
C GLU A 456 -4.91 14.73 5.05
N GLU A 457 -5.85 13.99 5.63
CA GLU A 457 -5.59 12.89 6.58
C GLU A 457 -4.75 11.78 5.92
N LEU A 458 -5.14 11.35 4.71
CA LEU A 458 -4.40 10.33 3.95
C LEU A 458 -2.97 10.80 3.63
N ALA A 459 -2.79 12.04 3.18
CA ALA A 459 -1.46 12.58 2.89
C ALA A 459 -0.60 12.70 4.15
N ALA A 460 -1.19 13.01 5.31
CA ALA A 460 -0.47 13.01 6.58
C ALA A 460 -0.06 11.59 7.00
N ALA A 461 -0.94 10.61 6.83
CA ALA A 461 -0.64 9.21 7.11
C ALA A 461 0.44 8.66 6.15
N GLU A 462 0.39 8.95 4.85
CA GLU A 462 1.42 8.52 3.89
C GLU A 462 2.81 9.06 4.25
N ARG A 463 2.90 10.32 4.68
CA ARG A 463 4.16 10.89 5.18
C ARG A 463 4.65 10.16 6.42
N SER A 464 3.77 9.91 7.40
CA SER A 464 4.15 9.19 8.61
C SER A 464 4.56 7.74 8.34
N GLU A 465 3.97 7.07 7.36
CA GLU A 465 4.35 5.70 6.96
C GLU A 465 5.75 5.68 6.35
N HIS A 466 6.05 6.67 5.51
CA HIS A 466 7.37 6.85 4.89
C HIS A 466 8.45 7.17 5.92
N ASP A 467 8.17 8.07 6.87
CA ASP A 467 9.10 8.42 7.96
C ASP A 467 9.41 7.19 8.83
N LEU A 468 8.39 6.39 9.16
CA LEU A 468 8.57 5.14 9.91
C LEU A 468 9.38 4.11 9.12
N GLU A 469 9.22 4.02 7.79
CA GLU A 469 10.05 3.16 6.95
C GLU A 469 11.52 3.58 6.95
N GLY A 470 11.79 4.88 6.87
CA GLY A 470 13.14 5.43 6.99
C GLY A 470 13.78 5.11 8.35
N GLU A 471 13.03 5.31 9.45
CA GLU A 471 13.48 4.94 10.80
C GLU A 471 13.74 3.43 10.93
N ALA A 472 12.87 2.58 10.39
CA ALA A 472 13.05 1.13 10.41
C ALA A 472 14.34 0.70 9.72
N GLN A 473 14.68 1.33 8.59
CA GLN A 473 15.92 1.05 7.87
C GLN A 473 17.15 1.42 8.71
N VAL A 474 17.15 2.61 9.32
CA VAL A 474 18.25 3.05 10.20
C VAL A 474 18.43 2.09 11.39
N ILE A 475 17.33 1.69 12.05
CA ILE A 475 17.38 0.74 13.18
C ILE A 475 17.85 -0.65 12.72
N GLN A 476 17.46 -1.09 11.52
CA GLN A 476 17.89 -2.38 10.97
C GLN A 476 19.40 -2.39 10.67
N GLU A 477 19.95 -1.29 10.14
CA GLU A 477 21.39 -1.11 9.92
C GLU A 477 22.15 -1.09 11.25
N GLU A 478 21.65 -0.35 12.25
CA GLU A 478 22.19 -0.33 13.62
C GLU A 478 22.20 -1.74 14.22
N SER A 479 21.08 -2.47 14.16
CA SER A 479 20.97 -3.84 14.67
C SER A 479 21.92 -4.80 13.98
N SER A 480 22.14 -4.65 12.66
CA SER A 480 23.05 -5.52 11.91
C SER A 480 24.51 -5.24 12.26
N ALA A 481 24.88 -3.98 12.44
CA ALA A 481 26.21 -3.59 12.89
C ALA A 481 26.50 -4.07 14.33
N LEU A 482 25.52 -3.95 15.24
CA LEU A 482 25.62 -4.46 16.60
C LEU A 482 25.75 -5.99 16.63
N ALA A 483 24.96 -6.71 15.82
CA ALA A 483 25.04 -8.16 15.71
C ALA A 483 26.41 -8.63 15.19
N ALA A 484 26.97 -7.97 14.18
CA ALA A 484 28.28 -8.30 13.65
C ALA A 484 29.40 -8.09 14.69
N ARG A 485 29.36 -6.97 15.44
CA ARG A 485 30.32 -6.71 16.53
C ARG A 485 30.19 -7.73 17.65
N ARG A 486 28.95 -8.07 18.04
CA ARG A 486 28.68 -9.08 19.05
C ARG A 486 29.24 -10.44 18.65
N GLU A 487 29.04 -10.84 17.40
CA GLU A 487 29.51 -12.14 16.91
C GLU A 487 31.05 -12.21 16.86
N ALA A 488 31.70 -11.12 16.46
CA ALA A 488 33.16 -11.03 16.50
C ALA A 488 33.69 -11.15 17.93
N ALA A 489 33.15 -10.37 18.88
CA ALA A 489 33.55 -10.40 20.29
C ALA A 489 33.28 -11.77 20.93
N ALA A 490 32.12 -12.39 20.66
CA ALA A 490 31.76 -13.71 21.16
C ALA A 490 32.67 -14.81 20.59
N SER A 491 33.03 -14.74 19.31
CA SER A 491 33.96 -15.69 18.68
C SER A 491 35.36 -15.58 19.30
N THR A 492 35.83 -14.36 19.57
CA THR A 492 37.11 -14.13 20.25
C THR A 492 37.08 -14.61 21.70
N LEU A 493 35.99 -14.36 22.42
CA LEU A 493 35.77 -14.86 23.77
C LEU A 493 35.83 -16.39 23.81
N GLU A 494 35.07 -17.08 22.94
CA GLU A 494 35.05 -18.54 22.86
C GLU A 494 36.43 -19.12 22.52
N LEU A 495 37.17 -18.48 21.60
CA LEU A 495 38.54 -18.87 21.28
C LEU A 495 39.45 -18.75 22.50
N LEU A 496 39.47 -17.59 23.18
CA LEU A 496 40.33 -17.37 24.34
C LEU A 496 39.95 -18.26 25.53
N GLN A 497 38.66 -18.56 25.72
CA GLN A 497 38.19 -19.48 26.75
C GLN A 497 38.71 -20.90 26.49
N ARG A 498 38.57 -21.40 25.25
CA ARG A 498 39.15 -22.69 24.86
C ARG A 498 40.66 -22.75 25.09
N LEU A 499 41.39 -21.71 24.67
CA LEU A 499 42.84 -21.64 24.90
C LEU A 499 43.19 -21.64 26.40
N GLN A 500 42.36 -21.08 27.27
CA GLN A 500 42.55 -21.13 28.72
C GLN A 500 42.24 -22.52 29.29
N ASP A 501 41.09 -23.10 28.95
CA ASP A 501 40.66 -24.42 29.45
C ASP A 501 41.62 -25.55 29.03
N ASP A 502 42.17 -25.45 27.82
CA ASP A 502 43.17 -26.40 27.30
C ASP A 502 44.59 -26.11 27.80
N TYR A 503 44.77 -25.12 28.68
CA TYR A 503 46.06 -24.61 29.17
C TYR A 503 47.07 -24.36 28.03
N GLU A 504 46.59 -23.83 26.90
CA GLU A 504 47.40 -23.62 25.71
C GLU A 504 48.37 -22.45 25.92
N GLY A 505 49.67 -22.73 25.79
CA GLY A 505 50.77 -21.84 26.15
C GLY A 505 51.55 -22.29 27.39
N TYR A 506 51.01 -23.19 28.23
CA TYR A 506 51.78 -23.85 29.29
C TYR A 506 52.70 -24.94 28.70
N GLY A 507 53.84 -25.21 29.35
CA GLY A 507 54.70 -26.34 28.99
C GLY A 507 53.97 -27.68 29.11
N GLN A 508 54.46 -28.71 28.39
CA GLN A 508 53.84 -30.04 28.36
C GLN A 508 53.65 -30.67 29.76
N GLY A 509 54.62 -30.46 30.66
CA GLY A 509 54.55 -30.95 32.04
C GLY A 509 53.47 -30.26 32.88
N PRO A 510 53.50 -28.92 33.04
CA PRO A 510 52.47 -28.17 33.75
C PRO A 510 51.05 -28.38 33.21
N LYS A 511 50.89 -28.38 31.88
CA LYS A 511 49.60 -28.63 31.22
C LYS A 511 49.00 -29.97 31.62
N GLU A 512 49.77 -31.06 31.55
CA GLU A 512 49.26 -32.37 31.94
C GLU A 512 48.93 -32.45 33.44
N LEU A 513 49.76 -31.84 34.29
CA LEU A 513 49.49 -31.80 35.73
C LEU A 513 48.19 -31.04 36.05
N LEU A 514 47.93 -29.92 35.37
CA LEU A 514 46.70 -29.13 35.56
C LEU A 514 45.47 -29.86 35.01
N LEU A 515 45.56 -30.52 33.86
CA LEU A 515 44.46 -31.31 33.30
C LEU A 515 44.09 -32.54 34.17
N ARG A 516 45.09 -33.21 34.78
CA ARG A 516 44.87 -34.41 35.60
C ARG A 516 44.51 -34.11 37.06
N HIS A 517 45.18 -33.13 37.66
CA HIS A 517 45.14 -32.87 39.10
C HIS A 517 44.65 -31.47 39.46
N GLY A 518 44.32 -30.60 38.49
CA GLY A 518 43.90 -29.22 38.75
C GLY A 518 42.59 -29.08 39.55
N ALA A 519 41.80 -30.15 39.65
CA ALA A 519 40.60 -30.21 40.50
C ALA A 519 40.86 -30.70 41.93
N GLU A 520 42.10 -31.09 42.27
CA GLU A 520 42.46 -31.58 43.60
C GLU A 520 42.90 -30.42 44.50
N ASP A 521 42.44 -30.37 45.75
CA ASP A 521 42.76 -29.27 46.69
C ASP A 521 44.27 -29.06 46.93
N ARG A 522 45.09 -30.10 46.70
CA ARG A 522 46.56 -30.06 46.82
C ARG A 522 47.25 -29.34 45.65
N VAL A 523 46.53 -29.08 44.56
CA VAL A 523 46.98 -28.30 43.39
C VAL A 523 46.16 -27.01 43.33
N GLY A 524 46.82 -25.89 43.53
CA GLY A 524 46.20 -24.56 43.57
C GLY A 524 45.90 -23.94 42.21
N GLY A 525 46.30 -24.58 41.10
CA GLY A 525 46.16 -24.06 39.73
C GLY A 525 47.48 -23.57 39.12
N GLY A 526 47.42 -23.11 37.87
CA GLY A 526 48.56 -22.51 37.17
C GLY A 526 48.88 -21.13 37.74
N LEU A 527 50.17 -20.78 37.82
CA LEU A 527 50.59 -19.53 38.42
C LEU A 527 50.02 -18.33 37.66
N ALA A 528 50.04 -18.34 36.33
CA ALA A 528 49.51 -17.24 35.53
C ALA A 528 48.01 -16.98 35.76
N ASP A 529 47.21 -18.01 36.06
CA ASP A 529 45.77 -17.89 36.35
C ASP A 529 45.47 -17.30 37.74
N LEU A 530 46.44 -17.35 38.65
CA LEU A 530 46.38 -16.88 40.04
C LEU A 530 46.96 -15.47 40.24
N LEU A 531 47.52 -14.87 39.19
CA LEU A 531 48.08 -13.53 39.20
C LEU A 531 47.15 -12.57 38.43
N HIS A 532 46.97 -11.37 38.97
CA HIS A 532 46.26 -10.26 38.35
C HIS A 532 47.22 -9.09 38.23
N VAL A 533 47.35 -8.50 37.04
CA VAL A 533 48.40 -7.53 36.72
C VAL A 533 47.76 -6.22 36.29
N LEU A 534 48.27 -5.08 36.78
CA LEU A 534 47.78 -3.78 36.29
C LEU A 534 48.07 -3.62 34.78
N ALA A 535 47.09 -3.11 34.04
CA ALA A 535 47.15 -2.92 32.59
C ALA A 535 48.43 -2.17 32.14
N GLY A 536 49.16 -2.77 31.20
CA GLY A 536 50.39 -2.22 30.62
C GLY A 536 51.70 -2.67 31.29
N ASP A 537 51.64 -3.38 32.42
CA ASP A 537 52.82 -3.93 33.12
C ASP A 537 53.02 -5.46 32.87
N ALA A 538 52.16 -6.10 32.06
CA ALA A 538 52.25 -7.54 31.76
C ALA A 538 53.57 -7.97 31.07
N PRO A 539 54.10 -7.25 30.04
CA PRO A 539 55.35 -7.66 29.38
C PRO A 539 56.57 -7.64 30.32
N ALA A 540 56.60 -6.70 31.26
CA ALA A 540 57.60 -6.63 32.31
C ALA A 540 57.57 -7.88 33.22
N LEU A 541 56.37 -8.34 33.57
CA LEU A 541 56.23 -9.49 34.46
C LEU A 541 56.41 -10.83 33.74
N GLU A 542 56.06 -10.90 32.46
CA GLU A 542 56.35 -12.08 31.64
C GLU A 542 57.85 -12.34 31.56
N ILE A 543 58.67 -11.31 31.36
CA ILE A 543 60.13 -11.49 31.31
C ILE A 543 60.73 -11.78 32.69
N LEU A 544 60.14 -11.26 33.76
CA LEU A 544 60.56 -11.53 35.14
C LEU A 544 60.31 -13.00 35.51
N LEU A 545 59.09 -13.49 35.25
CA LEU A 545 58.67 -14.83 35.63
C LEU A 545 59.24 -15.90 34.69
N ALA A 546 59.38 -15.58 33.40
CA ALA A 546 60.02 -16.41 32.37
C ALA A 546 59.69 -17.92 32.48
N GLU A 547 60.62 -18.75 32.96
CA GLU A 547 60.47 -20.23 33.08
C GLU A 547 59.55 -20.67 34.25
N MET A 548 59.01 -19.72 35.00
CA MET A 548 58.08 -19.96 36.11
C MET A 548 56.68 -19.44 35.80
N ILE A 549 56.46 -18.78 34.66
CA ILE A 549 55.14 -18.24 34.30
C ILE A 549 54.07 -19.34 34.18
N ASP A 550 54.49 -20.52 33.73
CA ASP A 550 53.68 -21.72 33.59
C ASP A 550 53.78 -22.66 34.80
N ALA A 551 54.35 -22.20 35.93
CA ALA A 551 54.51 -23.02 37.11
C ALA A 551 53.14 -23.42 37.71
N VAL A 552 53.05 -24.62 38.29
CA VAL A 552 51.85 -25.08 38.99
C VAL A 552 52.00 -24.86 40.49
N VAL A 553 51.01 -24.22 41.11
CA VAL A 553 50.99 -23.99 42.55
C VAL A 553 50.51 -25.26 43.26
N VAL A 554 51.24 -25.71 44.28
CA VAL A 554 50.92 -26.89 45.09
C VAL A 554 50.87 -26.50 46.57
N ASP A 555 50.14 -27.26 47.38
CA ASP A 555 50.01 -27.00 48.82
C ASP A 555 51.35 -27.08 49.58
N GLY A 556 52.23 -28.03 49.24
CA GLY A 556 53.51 -28.20 49.93
C GLY A 556 54.56 -29.07 49.22
N PRO A 557 55.77 -29.18 49.80
CA PRO A 557 56.91 -29.92 49.23
C PRO A 557 56.63 -31.38 48.90
N GLY A 558 55.83 -32.06 49.75
CA GLY A 558 55.52 -33.47 49.57
C GLY A 558 54.73 -33.70 48.28
N THR A 559 53.67 -32.92 48.09
CA THR A 559 52.87 -32.92 46.86
C THR A 559 53.72 -32.56 45.64
N GLY A 560 54.63 -31.57 45.76
CA GLY A 560 55.52 -31.22 44.67
C GLY A 560 56.47 -32.36 44.26
N LEU A 561 57.03 -33.09 45.22
CA LEU A 561 57.88 -34.25 44.94
C LEU A 561 57.10 -35.42 44.32
N ASP A 562 55.87 -35.66 44.79
CA ASP A 562 55.01 -36.71 44.25
C ASP A 562 54.64 -36.45 42.78
N LEU A 563 54.20 -35.22 42.47
CA LEU A 563 53.80 -34.82 41.10
C LEU A 563 55.00 -34.78 40.13
N LEU A 564 56.16 -34.27 40.56
CA LEU A 564 57.38 -34.33 39.75
C LEU A 564 57.88 -35.77 39.57
N GLY A 565 57.68 -36.63 40.57
CA GLY A 565 57.95 -38.06 40.49
C GLY A 565 57.07 -38.77 39.46
N GLU A 566 55.81 -38.36 39.34
CA GLU A 566 54.88 -38.85 38.33
C GLU A 566 55.30 -38.46 36.90
N LEU A 567 55.56 -37.16 36.67
CA LEU A 567 56.06 -36.70 35.37
C LEU A 567 57.34 -37.44 34.94
N ARG A 568 58.22 -37.75 35.89
CA ARG A 568 59.45 -38.51 35.64
C ARG A 568 59.19 -39.98 35.30
N ARG A 569 58.25 -40.64 35.98
CA ARG A 569 57.91 -42.05 35.72
C ARG A 569 57.29 -42.25 34.35
N GLU A 570 56.52 -41.27 33.89
CA GLU A 570 55.72 -41.37 32.67
C GLU A 570 56.31 -40.62 31.47
N GLY A 571 57.36 -39.82 31.68
CA GLY A 571 58.08 -39.13 30.61
C GLY A 571 57.32 -37.97 29.98
N ILE A 572 56.41 -37.33 30.73
CA ILE A 572 55.45 -36.34 30.20
C ILE A 572 56.02 -34.91 30.11
N GLY A 573 57.31 -34.74 30.43
CA GLY A 573 58.03 -33.48 30.28
C GLY A 573 58.54 -32.91 31.60
N ARG A 574 58.87 -31.62 31.61
CA ARG A 574 59.38 -30.88 32.77
C ARG A 574 58.33 -29.86 33.23
N ALA A 575 58.22 -29.66 34.53
CA ALA A 575 57.34 -28.67 35.13
C ALA A 575 58.05 -27.94 36.27
N SER A 576 57.75 -26.65 36.42
CA SER A 576 58.10 -25.84 37.58
C SER A 576 56.94 -25.89 38.57
N LEU A 577 57.20 -26.11 39.85
CA LEU A 577 56.16 -26.13 40.90
C LEU A 577 56.47 -25.10 41.98
N LEU A 578 55.44 -24.40 42.46
CA LEU A 578 55.54 -23.44 43.56
C LEU A 578 54.72 -23.90 44.76
N CYS A 579 55.35 -24.00 45.93
CA CYS A 579 54.64 -24.34 47.16
C CYS A 579 53.96 -23.11 47.75
N ARG A 580 52.64 -23.19 47.99
CA ARG A 580 51.81 -22.13 48.57
C ARG A 580 52.36 -21.61 49.89
N ASP A 581 52.81 -22.52 50.76
CA ASP A 581 53.35 -22.17 52.09
C ASP A 581 54.85 -21.79 52.06
N GLY A 582 55.52 -21.97 50.92
CA GLY A 582 56.93 -21.62 50.71
C GLY A 582 57.95 -22.38 51.57
N PHE A 583 59.23 -22.08 51.35
CA PHE A 583 60.36 -22.58 52.17
C PHE A 583 61.17 -21.45 52.83
N VAL A 584 60.92 -20.21 52.38
CA VAL A 584 61.74 -19.04 52.69
C VAL A 584 61.17 -18.35 53.93
N ARG A 585 62.01 -18.14 54.95
CA ARG A 585 61.75 -17.18 56.02
C ARG A 585 62.30 -15.84 55.54
N GLY A 586 61.42 -14.84 55.46
CA GLY A 586 61.65 -13.58 54.73
C GLY A 586 63.05 -13.00 54.90
N SER A 587 63.65 -12.62 53.78
CA SER A 587 64.68 -11.59 53.79
C SER A 587 63.98 -10.23 53.87
N GLY A 588 64.50 -9.30 54.68
CA GLY A 588 63.86 -8.00 54.88
C GLY A 588 63.72 -7.23 53.57
N ASP A 589 62.61 -6.50 53.44
CA ASP A 589 62.34 -5.60 52.32
C ASP A 589 63.54 -4.66 52.09
N PRO A 590 64.00 -4.46 50.84
CA PRO A 590 64.94 -3.38 50.55
C PRO A 590 64.28 -2.05 50.89
N ALA A 591 64.85 -1.32 51.86
CA ALA A 591 64.22 -0.17 52.50
C ALA A 591 64.00 1.07 51.60
N THR A 592 64.43 1.04 50.33
CA THR A 592 64.24 2.17 49.39
C THR A 592 64.35 1.71 47.94
N ALA A 593 63.35 2.05 47.13
CA ALA A 593 63.35 1.84 45.68
C ALA A 593 64.41 2.73 44.98
N PRO A 594 65.08 2.24 43.93
CA PRO A 594 65.92 3.06 43.06
C PRO A 594 65.12 4.20 42.42
N ALA A 595 65.76 5.34 42.17
CA ALA A 595 65.11 6.48 41.54
C ALA A 595 64.48 6.11 40.18
N GLY A 596 63.18 6.34 40.02
CA GLY A 596 62.42 6.04 38.80
C GLY A 596 61.82 4.64 38.69
N GLY A 597 62.05 3.75 39.67
CA GLY A 597 61.49 2.39 39.69
C GLY A 597 60.25 2.27 40.58
N ARG A 598 59.20 1.61 40.09
CA ARG A 598 58.03 1.17 40.89
C ARG A 598 58.28 -0.25 41.40
N ILE A 599 57.95 -0.56 42.64
CA ILE A 599 58.11 -1.93 43.16
C ILE A 599 57.10 -2.87 42.50
N ALA A 600 57.52 -4.07 42.09
CA ALA A 600 56.67 -5.00 41.36
C ALA A 600 55.50 -5.53 42.22
N SER A 601 55.65 -5.58 43.55
CA SER A 601 54.61 -6.03 44.48
C SER A 601 53.39 -5.09 44.56
N GLU A 602 53.51 -3.83 44.15
CA GLU A 602 52.38 -2.88 44.07
C GLU A 602 51.55 -3.05 42.79
N VAL A 603 52.07 -3.81 41.81
CA VAL A 603 51.52 -3.92 40.46
C VAL A 603 50.78 -5.24 40.24
N ILE A 604 51.07 -6.23 41.10
CA ILE A 604 50.50 -7.57 41.03
C ILE A 604 49.58 -7.80 42.24
N THR A 605 48.41 -8.32 41.96
CA THR A 605 47.43 -8.73 42.97
C THR A 605 47.00 -10.17 42.73
N GLY A 606 46.29 -10.78 43.67
CA GLY A 606 45.74 -12.13 43.54
C GLY A 606 46.41 -13.20 44.41
N PRO A 607 45.80 -14.40 44.53
CA PRO A 607 46.26 -15.45 45.44
C PRO A 607 47.68 -15.95 45.16
N GLY A 608 48.14 -15.85 43.91
CA GLY A 608 49.51 -16.22 43.53
C GLY A 608 50.57 -15.22 44.00
N ALA A 609 50.21 -13.95 44.16
CA ALA A 609 51.14 -12.90 44.59
C ALA A 609 51.58 -13.07 46.05
N ASP A 610 50.73 -13.69 46.86
CA ASP A 610 50.96 -13.92 48.28
C ASP A 610 51.92 -15.07 48.57
N ILE A 611 52.26 -15.90 47.57
CA ILE A 611 53.17 -17.03 47.73
C ILE A 611 54.53 -16.51 48.22
N PRO A 612 55.09 -17.02 49.35
CA PRO A 612 56.27 -16.43 49.99
C PRO A 612 57.48 -16.26 49.08
N PHE A 613 57.69 -17.18 48.14
CA PHE A 613 58.76 -17.09 47.13
C PHE A 613 58.54 -15.92 46.16
N LEU A 614 57.32 -15.75 45.65
CA LEU A 614 56.99 -14.65 44.74
C LEU A 614 56.97 -13.31 45.46
N ARG A 615 56.49 -13.26 46.70
CA ARG A 615 56.54 -12.06 47.52
C ARG A 615 57.96 -11.53 47.71
N ASP A 616 58.92 -12.40 48.02
CA ASP A 616 60.35 -12.04 48.14
C ASP A 616 60.94 -11.61 46.77
N LEU A 617 60.57 -12.31 45.68
CA LEU A 617 61.01 -11.97 44.32
C LEU A 617 60.48 -10.58 43.89
N LEU A 618 59.19 -10.32 44.09
CA LEU A 618 58.53 -9.07 43.74
C LEU A 618 58.97 -7.90 44.63
N GLY A 619 59.28 -8.17 45.90
CA GLY A 619 59.84 -7.18 46.83
C GLY A 619 61.25 -6.71 46.46
N ARG A 620 61.97 -7.49 45.66
CA ARG A 620 63.32 -7.16 45.13
C ARG A 620 63.31 -6.73 43.67
N THR A 621 62.14 -6.60 43.07
CA THR A 621 61.97 -6.26 41.66
C THR A 621 61.38 -4.86 41.50
N PHE A 622 61.99 -4.06 40.62
CA PHE A 622 61.56 -2.71 40.30
C PHE A 622 61.28 -2.56 38.80
N ILE A 623 60.12 -2.01 38.45
CA ILE A 623 59.64 -1.79 37.09
C ILE A 623 59.94 -0.34 36.67
N PHE A 624 60.54 -0.18 35.49
CA PHE A 624 60.95 1.08 34.87
C PHE A 624 60.24 1.29 33.54
N ALA A 625 60.14 2.56 33.09
CA ALA A 625 59.44 2.89 31.86
C ALA A 625 60.24 2.50 30.61
N SER A 626 61.57 2.54 30.67
CA SER A 626 62.46 2.22 29.53
C SER A 626 63.60 1.28 29.89
N ASP A 627 64.14 0.58 28.89
CA ASP A 627 65.33 -0.26 29.01
C ASP A 627 66.53 0.50 29.59
N THR A 628 66.71 1.75 29.16
CA THR A 628 67.87 2.56 29.57
C THR A 628 67.83 2.95 31.05
N GLU A 629 66.64 3.16 31.60
CA GLU A 629 66.43 3.46 33.03
C GLU A 629 66.70 2.21 33.87
N ALA A 630 66.21 1.04 33.45
CA ALA A 630 66.44 -0.22 34.14
C ALA A 630 67.93 -0.56 34.25
N VAL A 631 68.70 -0.38 33.16
CA VAL A 631 70.15 -0.62 33.14
C VAL A 631 70.90 0.36 34.05
N LYS A 632 70.57 1.66 33.99
CA LYS A 632 71.19 2.69 34.83
C LYS A 632 70.94 2.41 36.31
N ALA A 633 69.70 2.08 36.67
CA ALA A 633 69.33 1.77 38.05
C ALA A 633 70.04 0.52 38.57
N ALA A 634 70.14 -0.54 37.76
CA ALA A 634 70.86 -1.75 38.13
C ALA A 634 72.37 -1.52 38.33
N GLY A 635 73.02 -0.74 37.45
CA GLY A 635 74.45 -0.43 37.55
C GLY A 635 74.82 0.56 38.66
N ALA A 636 73.89 1.40 39.09
CA ALA A 636 74.08 2.34 40.21
C ALA A 636 73.83 1.70 41.60
N TRP A 637 73.32 0.47 41.63
CA TRP A 637 72.99 -0.22 42.87
C TRP A 637 74.25 -0.67 43.62
N SER A 638 74.42 -0.19 44.84
CA SER A 638 75.59 -0.44 45.69
C SER A 638 75.23 -0.99 47.08
N ALA A 639 73.95 -1.22 47.35
CA ALA A 639 73.48 -1.72 48.64
C ALA A 639 73.66 -3.26 48.75
N PRO A 640 73.68 -3.81 49.98
CA PRO A 640 73.75 -5.25 50.18
C PRO A 640 72.48 -5.95 49.65
N GLY A 641 72.65 -6.88 48.72
CA GLY A 641 71.56 -7.65 48.11
C GLY A 641 71.41 -7.36 46.62
N GLU A 642 71.12 -8.40 45.85
CA GLU A 642 70.87 -8.28 44.40
C GLU A 642 69.44 -7.78 44.16
N ILE A 643 69.28 -6.79 43.29
CA ILE A 643 67.97 -6.30 42.83
C ILE A 643 67.73 -6.67 41.37
N LEU A 644 66.45 -6.75 41.02
CA LEU A 644 65.96 -7.04 39.68
C LEU A 644 65.32 -5.76 39.12
N CYS A 645 65.89 -5.21 38.05
CA CYS A 645 65.32 -4.06 37.34
C CYS A 645 64.68 -4.56 36.05
N VAL A 646 63.40 -4.28 35.87
CA VAL A 646 62.60 -4.71 34.72
C VAL A 646 62.08 -3.49 33.98
N SER A 647 62.13 -3.45 32.66
CA SER A 647 61.48 -2.42 31.85
C SER A 647 60.12 -2.88 31.34
N ARG A 648 59.21 -1.93 31.08
CA ARG A 648 57.96 -2.18 30.33
C ARG A 648 58.18 -2.65 28.90
N GLU A 649 59.35 -2.37 28.33
CA GLU A 649 59.75 -2.78 27.00
C GLU A 649 60.18 -4.26 26.95
N GLY A 650 60.28 -4.93 28.10
CA GLY A 650 60.61 -6.36 28.19
C GLY A 650 62.11 -6.60 28.29
N LEU A 651 62.81 -5.85 29.14
CA LEU A 651 64.20 -6.08 29.53
C LEU A 651 64.27 -6.35 31.04
N LEU A 652 64.93 -7.43 31.43
CA LEU A 652 65.30 -7.76 32.80
C LEU A 652 66.81 -7.57 32.97
N VAL A 653 67.22 -6.79 33.97
CA VAL A 653 68.60 -6.53 34.34
C VAL A 653 68.79 -6.76 35.83
N THR A 654 69.77 -7.58 36.22
CA THR A 654 70.14 -7.72 37.63
C THR A 654 71.28 -6.76 37.98
N SER A 655 71.37 -6.32 39.24
CA SER A 655 72.50 -5.51 39.72
C SER A 655 73.85 -6.25 39.62
N GLY A 656 73.84 -7.59 39.46
CA GLY A 656 75.01 -8.40 39.15
C GLY A 656 75.44 -8.40 37.68
N GLY A 657 74.73 -7.68 36.80
CA GLY A 657 75.09 -7.51 35.39
C GLY A 657 74.49 -8.55 34.43
N LYS A 658 73.57 -9.40 34.89
CA LYS A 658 72.83 -10.32 34.00
C LYS A 658 71.72 -9.55 33.30
N MET A 659 71.69 -9.59 31.96
CA MET A 659 70.65 -8.97 31.14
C MET A 659 69.91 -10.04 30.34
N ARG A 660 68.58 -9.95 30.32
CA ARG A 660 67.68 -10.79 29.51
C ARG A 660 66.66 -9.89 28.85
N GLY A 661 66.55 -9.92 27.53
CA GLY A 661 65.64 -9.08 26.77
C GLY A 661 65.47 -9.60 25.35
N GLY A 662 64.40 -9.20 24.68
CA GLY A 662 64.06 -9.64 23.33
C GLY A 662 62.55 -9.83 23.15
N ARG A 663 62.06 -9.63 21.92
CA ARG A 663 60.63 -9.68 21.58
C ARG A 663 60.33 -11.00 20.85
N GLY A 664 59.43 -11.82 21.38
CA GLY A 664 58.95 -13.06 20.73
C GLY A 664 57.80 -12.80 19.74
N GLU A 665 57.51 -13.77 18.84
CA GLU A 665 56.52 -13.64 17.75
C GLU A 665 55.04 -13.63 18.21
N ASN A 666 54.71 -14.03 19.44
CA ASN A 666 53.34 -14.13 19.94
C ASN A 666 53.10 -13.24 21.17
N GLN A 667 52.95 -11.93 20.98
CA GLN A 667 52.66 -10.99 22.09
C GLN A 667 51.17 -10.83 22.42
N ASP A 668 50.25 -11.16 21.52
CA ASP A 668 48.82 -10.88 21.74
C ASP A 668 48.10 -11.94 22.60
N THR A 669 48.79 -13.03 22.98
CA THR A 669 48.24 -14.14 23.78
C THR A 669 49.19 -14.62 24.88
N GLY A 670 49.88 -13.68 25.53
CA GLY A 670 50.58 -13.92 26.78
C GLY A 670 49.74 -14.69 27.80
N LEU A 671 50.38 -15.54 28.62
CA LEU A 671 49.67 -16.25 29.69
C LEU A 671 49.15 -15.27 30.75
N LEU A 672 49.86 -14.16 30.95
CA LEU A 672 49.45 -13.06 31.82
C LEU A 672 48.58 -12.06 31.02
N GLY A 673 47.40 -11.73 31.55
CA GLY A 673 46.44 -10.82 30.91
C GLY A 673 45.32 -11.50 30.10
N ARG A 674 45.41 -12.82 29.84
CA ARG A 674 44.35 -13.59 29.16
C ARG A 674 43.02 -13.56 29.93
N LYS A 675 43.08 -13.73 31.25
CA LYS A 675 41.90 -13.70 32.15
C LYS A 675 41.23 -12.33 32.17
N GLU A 676 42.02 -11.25 32.23
CA GLU A 676 41.52 -9.88 32.15
C GLU A 676 40.85 -9.62 30.80
N LYS A 677 41.44 -10.09 29.69
CA LYS A 677 40.84 -9.97 28.36
C LYS A 677 39.54 -10.76 28.22
N LEU A 678 39.45 -11.91 28.86
CA LEU A 678 38.23 -12.72 28.92
C LEU A 678 37.12 -12.01 29.68
N ASP A 679 37.42 -11.44 30.84
CA ASP A 679 36.45 -10.67 31.64
C ASP A 679 35.98 -9.42 30.85
N GLU A 680 36.89 -8.70 30.20
CA GLU A 680 36.56 -7.55 29.32
C GLU A 680 35.60 -7.94 28.18
N LEU A 681 35.93 -9.01 27.44
CA LEU A 681 35.13 -9.49 26.32
C LEU A 681 33.76 -10.02 26.79
N HIS A 682 33.70 -10.65 27.97
CA HIS A 682 32.45 -11.13 28.54
C HIS A 682 31.50 -9.97 28.85
N GLU A 683 32.01 -8.89 29.47
CA GLU A 683 31.23 -7.67 29.69
C GLU A 683 30.82 -6.98 28.38
N GLU A 684 31.71 -6.95 27.38
CA GLU A 684 31.43 -6.35 26.08
C GLU A 684 30.30 -7.08 25.35
N VAL A 685 30.34 -8.42 25.32
CA VAL A 685 29.26 -9.24 24.76
C VAL A 685 27.94 -8.98 25.47
N GLY A 686 27.93 -8.93 26.81
CA GLY A 686 26.72 -8.62 27.59
C GLY A 686 26.15 -7.22 27.29
N ARG A 687 27.01 -6.20 27.13
CA ARG A 687 26.59 -4.85 26.72
C ARG A 687 26.02 -4.82 25.30
N LEU A 688 26.64 -5.54 24.37
CA LEU A 688 26.17 -5.61 22.98
C LEU A 688 24.84 -6.36 22.85
N ASP A 689 24.65 -7.46 23.58
CA ASP A 689 23.39 -8.21 23.62
C ASP A 689 22.23 -7.34 24.14
N ALA A 690 22.44 -6.55 25.20
CA ALA A 690 21.43 -5.61 25.71
C ALA A 690 21.04 -4.54 24.69
N ARG A 691 22.03 -3.95 23.99
CA ARG A 691 21.77 -2.94 22.93
C ARG A 691 21.05 -3.56 21.74
N LEU A 692 21.43 -4.77 21.34
CA LEU A 692 20.80 -5.50 20.25
C LEU A 692 19.33 -5.82 20.57
N SER A 693 19.03 -6.23 21.81
CA SER A 693 17.65 -6.45 22.26
C SER A 693 16.82 -5.15 22.16
N ALA A 694 17.35 -4.04 22.69
CA ALA A 694 16.67 -2.74 22.63
C ALA A 694 16.47 -2.23 21.20
N ALA A 695 17.39 -2.50 20.28
CA ALA A 695 17.23 -2.17 18.85
C ALA A 695 16.15 -3.03 18.17
N ARG A 696 16.11 -4.33 18.47
CA ARG A 696 15.09 -5.25 17.96
C ARG A 696 13.69 -4.91 18.45
N GLU A 697 13.53 -4.54 19.72
CA GLU A 697 12.25 -4.07 20.28
C GLU A 697 11.77 -2.79 19.60
N ARG A 698 12.66 -1.81 19.42
CA ARG A 698 12.34 -0.57 18.67
C ARG A 698 11.94 -0.86 17.23
N LEU A 699 12.64 -1.77 16.55
CA LEU A 699 12.29 -2.19 15.19
C LEU A 699 10.91 -2.89 15.13
N ALA A 700 10.60 -3.74 16.10
CA ALA A 700 9.32 -4.43 16.17
C ALA A 700 8.17 -3.44 16.41
N ALA A 701 8.34 -2.48 17.33
CA ALA A 701 7.37 -1.43 17.59
C ALA A 701 7.13 -0.55 16.37
N ASN A 702 8.19 -0.14 15.67
CA ASN A 702 8.09 0.65 14.44
C ASN A 702 7.34 -0.15 13.34
N LYS A 703 7.67 -1.43 13.12
CA LYS A 703 6.96 -2.30 12.16
C LYS A 703 5.47 -2.44 12.48
N SER A 704 5.12 -2.66 13.74
CA SER A 704 3.72 -2.73 14.19
C SER A 704 2.98 -1.43 13.91
N ARG A 705 3.59 -0.29 14.24
CA ARG A 705 2.98 1.02 14.00
C ARG A 705 2.79 1.29 12.50
N ARG A 706 3.73 0.83 11.68
CA ARG A 706 3.64 0.94 10.22
C ARG A 706 2.52 0.06 9.64
N GLU A 707 2.33 -1.14 10.16
CA GLU A 707 1.20 -2.01 9.76
C GLU A 707 -0.15 -1.38 10.12
N GLU A 708 -0.31 -0.85 11.33
CA GLU A 708 -1.51 -0.08 11.73
C GLU A 708 -1.79 1.07 10.76
N LEU A 709 -0.76 1.86 10.43
CA LEU A 709 -0.91 2.99 9.51
C LEU A 709 -1.26 2.56 8.08
N ARG A 710 -0.74 1.42 7.62
CA ARG A 710 -1.10 0.85 6.31
C ARG A 710 -2.55 0.41 6.26
N GLU A 711 -3.06 -0.19 7.35
CA GLU A 711 -4.48 -0.53 7.46
C GLU A 711 -5.36 0.73 7.45
N GLU A 712 -4.96 1.78 8.18
CA GLU A 712 -5.64 3.09 8.15
C GLU A 712 -5.64 3.72 6.75
N LEU A 713 -4.53 3.63 6.01
CA LEU A 713 -4.43 4.11 4.63
C LEU A 713 -5.32 3.33 3.67
N ILE A 714 -5.38 2.00 3.79
CA ILE A 714 -6.27 1.15 2.97
C ILE A 714 -7.74 1.50 3.26
N ALA A 715 -8.12 1.58 4.54
CA ALA A 715 -9.47 1.95 4.95
C ALA A 715 -9.83 3.39 4.51
N GLY A 716 -8.90 4.32 4.64
CA GLY A 716 -9.04 5.70 4.18
C GLY A 716 -9.23 5.80 2.66
N ARG A 717 -8.45 5.07 1.87
CA ARG A 717 -8.62 5.00 0.40
C ARG A 717 -9.95 4.38 0.01
N GLY A 718 -10.42 3.36 0.73
CA GLY A 718 -11.76 2.79 0.53
C GLY A 718 -12.88 3.79 0.81
N ARG A 719 -12.76 4.58 1.90
CA ARG A 719 -13.69 5.68 2.18
C ARG A 719 -13.66 6.77 1.12
N LEU A 720 -12.48 7.05 0.54
CA LEU A 720 -12.34 8.03 -0.54
C LEU A 720 -13.06 7.56 -1.80
N THR A 721 -12.90 6.29 -2.19
CA THR A 721 -13.59 5.74 -3.36
C THR A 721 -15.10 5.76 -3.20
N THR A 722 -15.63 5.39 -2.03
CA THR A 722 -17.08 5.46 -1.78
C THR A 722 -17.59 6.90 -1.86
N LEU A 723 -16.81 7.86 -1.37
CA LEU A 723 -17.20 9.27 -1.39
C LEU A 723 -17.13 9.87 -2.81
N ASP A 724 -16.18 9.43 -3.63
CA ASP A 724 -16.09 9.78 -5.04
C ASP A 724 -17.26 9.20 -5.86
N GLU A 725 -17.68 7.96 -5.57
CA GLU A 725 -18.88 7.34 -6.16
C GLU A 725 -20.15 8.11 -5.78
N GLU A 726 -20.32 8.47 -4.50
CA GLU A 726 -21.43 9.30 -4.03
C GLU A 726 -21.43 10.67 -4.71
N LEU A 727 -20.29 11.35 -4.80
CA LEU A 727 -20.16 12.65 -5.48
C LEU A 727 -20.52 12.56 -6.97
N ASN A 728 -20.14 11.47 -7.64
CA ASN A 728 -20.51 11.25 -9.03
C ASN A 728 -22.02 10.98 -9.17
N GLY A 729 -22.60 10.17 -8.28
CA GLY A 729 -24.04 9.93 -8.23
C GLY A 729 -24.84 11.23 -8.04
N LEU A 730 -24.41 12.11 -7.12
CA LEU A 730 -25.01 13.43 -6.92
C LEU A 730 -24.85 14.33 -8.16
N GLN A 731 -23.75 14.21 -8.90
CA GLN A 731 -23.54 14.97 -10.13
C GLN A 731 -24.46 14.53 -11.27
N VAL A 732 -24.69 13.22 -11.40
CA VAL A 732 -25.66 12.68 -12.37
C VAL A 732 -27.08 13.12 -12.02
N ALA A 733 -27.49 12.95 -10.74
CA ALA A 733 -28.81 13.39 -10.27
C ALA A 733 -29.04 14.90 -10.48
N ALA A 734 -28.01 15.73 -10.23
CA ALA A 734 -28.09 17.16 -10.51
C ALA A 734 -28.22 17.45 -12.02
N ALA A 735 -27.54 16.70 -12.90
CA ALA A 735 -27.68 16.88 -14.35
C ALA A 735 -29.09 16.52 -14.84
N GLU A 736 -29.69 15.45 -14.31
CA GLU A 736 -31.06 15.03 -14.63
C GLU A 736 -32.11 16.06 -14.20
N LEU A 737 -31.98 16.61 -12.98
CA LEU A 737 -32.87 17.65 -12.50
C LEU A 737 -32.69 18.98 -13.25
N ALA A 738 -31.45 19.35 -13.59
CA ALA A 738 -31.18 20.52 -14.42
C ALA A 738 -31.81 20.38 -15.81
N HIS A 739 -31.72 19.18 -16.42
CA HIS A 739 -32.39 18.90 -17.68
C HIS A 739 -33.92 18.97 -17.55
N THR A 740 -34.48 18.45 -16.46
CA THR A 740 -35.92 18.52 -16.17
C THR A 740 -36.39 19.97 -16.05
N ARG A 741 -35.65 20.80 -15.30
CA ARG A 741 -35.92 22.24 -15.16
C ARG A 741 -35.84 22.97 -16.51
N ASP A 742 -34.78 22.74 -17.29
CA ASP A 742 -34.58 23.42 -18.57
C ASP A 742 -35.65 23.02 -19.59
N ASN A 743 -36.03 21.74 -19.62
CA ASN A 743 -37.14 21.25 -20.44
C ASN A 743 -38.48 21.88 -20.02
N ALA A 744 -38.74 21.99 -18.72
CA ALA A 744 -39.93 22.66 -18.21
C ALA A 744 -39.96 24.14 -18.63
N GLY A 745 -38.83 24.85 -18.53
CA GLY A 745 -38.69 26.23 -19.00
C GLY A 745 -38.95 26.39 -20.50
N ARG A 746 -38.35 25.50 -21.33
CA ARG A 746 -38.53 25.51 -22.79
C ARG A 746 -39.99 25.24 -23.20
N ARG A 747 -40.61 24.21 -22.62
CA ARG A 747 -42.02 23.86 -22.88
C ARG A 747 -42.97 24.96 -22.44
N SER A 748 -42.72 25.57 -21.27
CA SER A 748 -43.51 26.71 -20.82
C SER A 748 -43.39 27.92 -21.76
N ALA A 749 -42.21 28.17 -22.33
CA ALA A 749 -42.02 29.26 -23.28
C ALA A 749 -42.73 28.99 -24.61
N GLU A 750 -42.65 27.76 -25.13
CA GLU A 750 -43.40 27.33 -26.32
C GLU A 750 -44.92 27.50 -26.13
N MET A 751 -45.44 27.03 -25.00
CA MET A 751 -46.85 27.18 -24.65
C MET A 751 -47.26 28.65 -24.53
N GLU A 752 -46.41 29.52 -23.99
CA GLU A 752 -46.69 30.96 -23.91
C GLU A 752 -46.73 31.63 -25.29
N THR A 753 -45.88 31.21 -26.23
CA THR A 753 -45.93 31.72 -27.61
C THR A 753 -47.21 31.27 -28.33
N GLU A 754 -47.63 30.02 -28.14
CA GLU A 754 -48.88 29.50 -28.71
C GLU A 754 -50.10 30.20 -28.08
N ARG A 755 -50.07 30.44 -26.77
CA ARG A 755 -51.09 31.19 -26.03
C ARG A 755 -51.26 32.60 -26.61
N LYS A 756 -50.17 33.37 -26.75
CA LYS A 756 -50.20 34.72 -27.32
C LYS A 756 -50.75 34.75 -28.74
N ARG A 757 -50.36 33.78 -29.58
CA ARG A 757 -50.88 33.66 -30.94
C ARG A 757 -52.40 33.42 -30.93
N LEU A 758 -52.89 32.54 -30.07
CA LEU A 758 -54.33 32.27 -29.94
C LEU A 758 -55.08 33.49 -29.39
N GLU A 759 -54.50 34.25 -28.47
CA GLU A 759 -55.06 35.53 -27.99
C GLU A 759 -55.18 36.58 -29.12
N GLU A 760 -54.17 36.68 -29.99
CA GLU A 760 -54.22 37.54 -31.17
C GLU A 760 -55.30 37.09 -32.18
N GLU A 761 -55.43 35.78 -32.43
CA GLU A 761 -56.50 35.21 -33.26
C GLU A 761 -57.89 35.50 -32.68
N ILE A 762 -58.07 35.36 -31.35
CA ILE A 762 -59.32 35.70 -30.66
C ILE A 762 -59.65 37.18 -30.84
N LEU A 763 -58.65 38.07 -30.73
CA LEU A 763 -58.85 39.51 -30.92
C LEU A 763 -59.26 39.86 -32.36
N GLN A 764 -58.69 39.17 -33.36
CA GLN A 764 -59.08 39.34 -34.76
C GLN A 764 -60.52 38.85 -35.00
N LEU A 765 -60.86 37.66 -34.51
CA LEU A 765 -62.21 37.11 -34.61
C LEU A 765 -63.25 38.00 -33.92
N ALA A 766 -62.92 38.60 -32.78
CA ALA A 766 -63.80 39.53 -32.08
C ALA A 766 -64.06 40.82 -32.90
N ARG A 767 -63.03 41.35 -33.59
CA ARG A 767 -63.20 42.50 -34.50
C ARG A 767 -64.05 42.16 -35.72
N GLU A 768 -63.86 40.96 -36.28
CA GLU A 768 -64.69 40.46 -37.38
C GLU A 768 -66.15 40.28 -36.94
N GLU A 769 -66.38 39.73 -35.74
CA GLU A 769 -67.70 39.58 -35.14
C GLU A 769 -68.40 40.94 -34.97
N GLU A 770 -67.69 41.95 -34.45
CA GLU A 770 -68.22 43.31 -34.28
C GLU A 770 -68.58 43.95 -35.63
N SER A 771 -67.71 43.81 -36.65
CA SER A 771 -68.00 44.31 -38.00
C SER A 771 -69.22 43.63 -38.65
N LEU A 772 -69.43 42.34 -38.39
CA LEU A 772 -70.57 41.60 -38.90
C LEU A 772 -71.87 41.97 -38.17
N LYS A 773 -71.80 42.28 -36.88
CA LYS A 773 -72.95 42.79 -36.10
C LYS A 773 -73.38 44.15 -36.63
N ASP A 774 -72.44 45.05 -36.93
CA ASP A 774 -72.75 46.36 -37.53
C ASP A 774 -73.45 46.21 -38.90
N LEU A 775 -72.95 45.31 -39.75
CA LEU A 775 -73.57 44.99 -41.05
C LEU A 775 -74.97 44.36 -40.90
N LEU A 776 -75.19 43.55 -39.86
CA LEU A 776 -76.48 42.95 -39.54
C LEU A 776 -77.50 44.00 -39.08
N ASP A 777 -77.07 44.97 -38.26
CA ASP A 777 -77.92 46.08 -37.83
C ASP A 777 -78.28 47.01 -39.00
N GLU A 778 -77.35 47.26 -39.92
CA GLU A 778 -77.60 48.03 -41.14
C GLU A 778 -78.57 47.29 -42.08
N SER A 779 -78.33 45.99 -42.33
CA SER A 779 -79.22 45.14 -43.13
C SER A 779 -80.63 45.02 -42.53
N GLY A 780 -80.73 44.94 -41.19
CA GLY A 780 -82.00 44.93 -40.47
C GLY A 780 -82.82 46.21 -40.69
N ARG A 781 -82.18 47.38 -40.63
CA ARG A 781 -82.82 48.68 -40.91
C ARG A 781 -83.27 48.82 -42.36
N LEU A 782 -82.44 48.37 -43.31
CA LEU A 782 -82.76 48.38 -44.74
C LEU A 782 -83.95 47.46 -45.07
N ARG A 783 -84.01 46.29 -44.44
CA ARG A 783 -85.13 45.35 -44.56
C ARG A 783 -86.43 45.96 -44.03
N GLU A 784 -86.41 46.56 -42.85
CA GLU A 784 -87.60 47.18 -42.26
C GLU A 784 -88.16 48.31 -43.15
N ASN A 785 -87.28 49.17 -43.67
CA ASN A 785 -87.65 50.21 -44.65
C ASN A 785 -88.15 49.65 -45.98
N SER A 786 -87.59 48.54 -46.46
CA SER A 786 -88.05 47.89 -47.70
C SER A 786 -89.43 47.23 -47.53
N THR A 787 -89.70 46.64 -46.36
CA THR A 787 -91.01 46.03 -46.05
C THR A 787 -92.13 47.06 -45.95
N THR A 788 -91.90 48.19 -45.28
CA THR A 788 -92.87 49.28 -45.17
C THR A 788 -93.17 49.90 -46.54
N HIS A 789 -92.13 50.19 -47.32
CA HIS A 789 -92.29 50.74 -48.68
C HIS A 789 -93.07 49.81 -49.62
N ARG A 790 -92.85 48.49 -49.53
CA ARG A 790 -93.60 47.49 -50.31
C ARG A 790 -95.08 47.44 -49.91
N ASP A 791 -95.37 47.50 -48.62
CA ASP A 791 -96.75 47.42 -48.12
C ASP A 791 -97.55 48.70 -48.45
N GLU A 792 -96.92 49.86 -48.44
CA GLU A 792 -97.49 51.14 -48.92
C GLU A 792 -97.83 51.11 -50.42
N LEU A 793 -96.91 50.62 -51.25
CA LEU A 793 -97.12 50.48 -52.70
C LEU A 793 -98.25 49.48 -53.02
N ARG A 794 -98.39 48.41 -52.23
CA ARG A 794 -99.46 47.42 -52.40
C ARG A 794 -100.85 48.01 -52.16
N SER A 795 -101.00 48.88 -51.17
CA SER A 795 -102.27 49.57 -50.90
C SER A 795 -102.62 50.56 -52.01
N ARG A 796 -101.63 51.30 -52.54
CA ARG A 796 -101.83 52.27 -53.63
C ARG A 796 -102.28 51.64 -54.95
N VAL A 797 -101.75 50.46 -55.28
CA VAL A 797 -102.15 49.73 -56.50
C VAL A 797 -103.62 49.28 -56.42
N ALA A 798 -104.10 48.81 -55.26
CA ALA A 798 -105.48 48.34 -55.10
C ALA A 798 -106.53 49.46 -55.29
N GLU A 799 -106.24 50.67 -54.81
CA GLU A 799 -107.14 51.84 -54.96
C GLU A 799 -107.19 52.36 -56.41
N ALA A 800 -106.06 52.34 -57.12
CA ALA A 800 -105.98 52.77 -58.52
C ALA A 800 -106.68 51.81 -59.50
N GLU A 801 -106.83 50.53 -59.15
CA GLU A 801 -107.51 49.53 -59.98
C GLU A 801 -109.02 49.77 -60.05
N MET A 802 -109.66 50.08 -58.92
CA MET A 802 -111.10 50.33 -58.86
C MET A 802 -111.51 51.61 -59.61
N ALA A 803 -110.72 52.68 -59.52
CA ALA A 803 -111.03 53.97 -60.18
C ALA A 803 -110.83 53.93 -61.72
N ARG A 804 -109.93 53.07 -62.22
CA ARG A 804 -109.70 52.88 -63.65
C ARG A 804 -110.84 52.11 -64.32
N ASP A 805 -111.42 51.10 -63.68
CA ASP A 805 -112.48 50.28 -64.29
C ASP A 805 -113.81 51.02 -64.49
N GLU A 806 -114.07 52.05 -63.69
CA GLU A 806 -115.28 52.88 -63.78
C GLU A 806 -115.16 53.97 -64.88
N ALA A 807 -114.00 54.64 -64.99
CA ALA A 807 -113.74 55.63 -66.04
C ALA A 807 -113.56 55.01 -67.43
N ARG A 808 -113.18 53.72 -67.51
CA ARG A 808 -112.93 53.01 -68.78
C ARG A 808 -114.22 52.70 -69.54
N GLY A 809 -115.35 52.61 -68.83
CA GLY A 809 -116.66 52.40 -69.42
C GLY A 809 -117.21 53.62 -70.19
N GLU A 810 -116.87 54.85 -69.78
CA GLU A 810 -117.48 56.08 -70.32
C GLU A 810 -116.65 56.78 -71.42
N VAL A 811 -115.35 56.54 -71.47
CA VAL A 811 -114.44 57.14 -72.45
C VAL A 811 -114.38 56.36 -73.76
N GLU A 812 -114.50 55.05 -73.68
CA GLU A 812 -114.38 54.18 -74.84
C GLU A 812 -115.55 54.34 -75.82
N GLU A 813 -116.69 54.78 -75.30
CA GLU A 813 -117.89 55.05 -76.10
C GLU A 813 -117.83 56.43 -76.79
N LEU A 814 -117.06 57.37 -76.22
CA LEU A 814 -117.02 58.74 -76.69
C LEU A 814 -115.72 59.13 -77.40
N ARG A 815 -114.53 58.54 -77.11
CA ARG A 815 -113.13 58.75 -77.68
C ARG A 815 -112.80 58.13 -79.03
N LEU A 816 -113.63 57.21 -79.51
CA LEU A 816 -113.37 56.59 -80.81
C LEU A 816 -113.73 57.43 -82.03
N THR A 817 -114.61 58.41 -81.90
CA THR A 817 -115.39 58.89 -83.04
C THR A 817 -114.94 60.25 -83.62
N HIS A 818 -114.68 61.30 -82.84
CA HIS A 818 -114.51 62.71 -83.24
C HIS A 818 -113.18 63.15 -83.80
N GLN A 819 -112.19 63.28 -82.93
CA GLN A 819 -111.17 64.30 -83.14
C GLN A 819 -109.94 63.70 -83.78
N ARG A 820 -109.85 62.36 -83.68
CA ARG A 820 -109.23 61.51 -84.68
C ARG A 820 -109.49 62.09 -86.07
N ARG A 821 -110.71 62.49 -86.39
CA ARG A 821 -111.01 63.08 -87.69
C ARG A 821 -110.48 64.51 -87.77
N GLN A 822 -110.88 65.41 -86.88
CA GLN A 822 -110.63 66.86 -87.06
C GLN A 822 -109.17 67.33 -87.15
N SER A 823 -108.26 66.74 -86.38
CA SER A 823 -106.83 67.09 -86.43
C SER A 823 -106.10 66.35 -87.54
N GLN A 824 -106.48 65.10 -87.82
CA GLN A 824 -105.82 64.33 -88.86
C GLN A 824 -105.93 65.03 -90.22
N LYS A 825 -106.98 65.81 -90.52
CA LYS A 825 -107.11 66.50 -91.81
C LYS A 825 -106.00 67.53 -92.02
N ARG A 826 -105.84 68.44 -91.06
CA ARG A 826 -105.00 69.64 -91.21
C ARG A 826 -103.52 69.36 -90.90
N GLU A 827 -103.25 68.43 -89.99
CA GLU A 827 -101.86 68.03 -89.69
C GLU A 827 -101.29 67.13 -90.78
N THR A 828 -102.08 66.24 -91.39
CA THR A 828 -101.56 65.42 -92.50
C THR A 828 -101.17 66.27 -93.71
N GLU A 829 -101.85 67.39 -93.98
CA GLU A 829 -101.52 68.31 -95.07
C GLU A 829 -100.16 69.01 -94.85
N THR A 830 -99.89 69.52 -93.65
CA THR A 830 -98.63 70.23 -93.33
C THR A 830 -97.47 69.31 -92.95
N ALA A 831 -97.75 68.16 -92.33
CA ALA A 831 -96.72 67.17 -91.95
C ALA A 831 -96.15 66.46 -93.19
N LEU A 832 -96.95 66.26 -94.25
CA LEU A 832 -96.46 65.69 -95.52
C LEU A 832 -95.33 66.52 -96.15
N GLU A 833 -95.36 67.84 -95.97
CA GLU A 833 -94.39 68.77 -96.53
C GLU A 833 -93.09 68.82 -95.70
N HIS A 834 -93.17 68.81 -94.36
CA HIS A 834 -92.01 68.72 -93.46
C HIS A 834 -91.33 67.34 -93.45
N LEU A 835 -92.11 66.24 -93.52
CA LEU A 835 -91.56 64.88 -93.55
C LEU A 835 -90.69 64.65 -94.81
N ARG A 836 -91.05 65.25 -95.96
CA ARG A 836 -90.24 65.18 -97.20
C ARG A 836 -88.88 65.86 -97.07
N GLN A 837 -88.77 66.91 -96.25
CA GLN A 837 -87.53 67.64 -96.01
C GLN A 837 -86.62 66.90 -95.01
N ASN A 838 -87.19 66.24 -94.00
CA ASN A 838 -86.46 65.45 -93.00
C ASN A 838 -85.83 64.16 -93.56
N VAL A 839 -86.44 63.53 -94.58
CA VAL A 839 -85.83 62.36 -95.27
C VAL A 839 -84.48 62.72 -95.88
N ALA A 840 -84.36 63.90 -96.49
CA ALA A 840 -83.12 64.36 -97.12
C ALA A 840 -81.99 64.59 -96.10
N GLU A 841 -82.33 65.02 -94.87
CA GLU A 841 -81.35 65.28 -93.81
C GLU A 841 -80.84 63.98 -93.15
N GLN A 842 -81.72 62.99 -92.92
CA GLN A 842 -81.30 61.68 -92.39
C GLN A 842 -80.45 60.89 -93.41
N PHE A 843 -80.71 61.04 -94.70
CA PHE A 843 -79.90 60.43 -95.76
C PHE A 843 -78.44 60.93 -95.71
N SER A 844 -78.25 62.25 -95.60
CA SER A 844 -76.90 62.86 -95.50
C SER A 844 -76.17 62.46 -94.21
N ARG A 845 -76.89 62.33 -93.08
CA ARG A 845 -76.32 61.86 -91.81
C ARG A 845 -75.85 60.40 -91.89
N ARG A 846 -76.62 59.54 -92.57
CA ARG A 846 -76.25 58.13 -92.78
C ARG A 846 -74.98 58.01 -93.61
N GLU A 847 -74.84 58.77 -94.69
CA GLU A 847 -73.61 58.75 -95.52
C GLU A 847 -72.35 59.14 -94.74
N ARG A 848 -72.42 60.18 -93.89
CA ARG A 848 -71.27 60.61 -93.07
C ARG A 848 -70.85 59.53 -92.06
N LEU A 849 -71.80 58.94 -91.34
CA LEU A 849 -71.52 57.87 -90.38
C LEU A 849 -70.99 56.59 -91.06
N THR A 850 -71.36 56.35 -92.32
CA THR A 850 -70.86 55.22 -93.10
C THR A 850 -69.36 55.35 -93.39
N GLN A 851 -68.90 56.54 -93.81
CA GLN A 851 -67.48 56.83 -94.03
C GLN A 851 -66.64 56.75 -92.74
N GLU A 852 -67.18 57.22 -91.61
CA GLU A 852 -66.50 57.13 -90.31
C GLU A 852 -66.38 55.68 -89.81
N ASN A 853 -67.36 54.83 -90.13
CA ASN A 853 -67.34 53.40 -89.80
C ASN A 853 -66.31 52.62 -90.65
N GLU A 854 -66.17 52.96 -91.93
CA GLU A 854 -65.16 52.36 -92.82
C GLU A 854 -63.74 52.64 -92.32
N LEU A 855 -63.44 53.89 -91.95
CA LEU A 855 -62.14 54.27 -91.38
C LEU A 855 -61.85 53.59 -90.03
N ALA A 856 -62.87 53.42 -89.17
CA ALA A 856 -62.71 52.73 -87.89
C ALA A 856 -62.51 51.21 -88.07
N ARG A 857 -63.17 50.59 -89.06
CA ARG A 857 -62.98 49.17 -89.42
C ARG A 857 -61.59 48.89 -89.97
N ASP A 858 -61.05 49.78 -90.80
CA ASP A 858 -59.68 49.67 -91.31
C ASP A 858 -58.65 49.79 -90.18
N SER A 859 -58.85 50.71 -89.23
CA SER A 859 -57.99 50.83 -88.04
C SER A 859 -58.11 49.61 -87.10
N MET A 860 -59.28 48.98 -87.00
CA MET A 860 -59.47 47.75 -86.23
C MET A 860 -58.77 46.55 -86.85
N ALA A 861 -58.82 46.41 -88.18
CA ALA A 861 -58.15 45.31 -88.87
C ALA A 861 -56.65 45.28 -88.56
N GLY A 862 -55.98 46.45 -88.64
CA GLY A 862 -54.55 46.56 -88.29
C GLY A 862 -54.23 46.25 -86.82
N LEU A 863 -55.04 46.74 -85.87
CA LEU A 863 -54.85 46.45 -84.44
C LEU A 863 -55.13 44.98 -84.09
N THR A 864 -55.99 44.30 -84.85
CA THR A 864 -56.33 42.88 -84.62
C THR A 864 -55.20 41.97 -85.11
N GLU A 865 -54.55 42.33 -86.21
CA GLU A 865 -53.35 41.65 -86.72
C GLU A 865 -52.18 41.78 -85.73
N ASP A 866 -51.88 43.00 -85.25
CA ASP A 866 -50.84 43.26 -84.25
C ASP A 866 -51.08 42.52 -82.92
N LEU A 867 -52.35 42.45 -82.47
CA LEU A 867 -52.72 41.71 -81.26
C LEU A 867 -52.56 40.19 -81.45
N GLY A 868 -52.86 39.67 -82.63
CA GLY A 868 -52.68 38.27 -82.99
C GLY A 868 -51.22 37.84 -82.94
N GLU A 869 -50.33 38.63 -83.54
CA GLU A 869 -48.89 38.38 -83.51
C GLU A 869 -48.33 38.40 -82.08
N LYS A 870 -48.71 39.41 -81.28
CA LYS A 870 -48.22 39.56 -79.89
C LYS A 870 -48.76 38.48 -78.95
N LYS A 871 -50.01 38.04 -79.12
CA LYS A 871 -50.56 36.90 -78.36
C LYS A 871 -49.86 35.58 -78.72
N GLN A 872 -49.48 35.39 -79.97
CA GLN A 872 -48.74 34.20 -80.39
C GLN A 872 -47.30 34.19 -79.83
N ILE A 873 -46.65 35.35 -79.76
CA ILE A 873 -45.35 35.51 -79.10
C ILE A 873 -45.46 35.24 -77.59
N LEU A 874 -46.50 35.76 -76.94
CA LEU A 874 -46.72 35.55 -75.51
C LEU A 874 -46.97 34.08 -75.16
N ALA A 875 -47.80 33.37 -75.95
CA ALA A 875 -48.08 31.95 -75.75
C ALA A 875 -46.80 31.10 -75.88
N LYS A 876 -45.97 31.36 -76.90
CA LYS A 876 -44.66 30.70 -77.06
C LYS A 876 -43.70 31.05 -75.92
N GLY A 877 -43.77 32.28 -75.39
CA GLY A 877 -42.96 32.72 -74.24
C GLY A 877 -43.35 32.03 -72.92
N MET A 878 -44.64 31.78 -72.70
CA MET A 878 -45.11 31.04 -71.51
C MET A 878 -44.66 29.57 -71.52
N ASP A 879 -44.71 28.90 -72.67
CA ASP A 879 -44.22 27.52 -72.81
C ASP A 879 -42.70 27.42 -72.56
N GLU A 880 -41.94 28.40 -73.04
CA GLU A 880 -40.50 28.47 -72.85
C GLU A 880 -40.12 28.78 -71.39
N ARG A 881 -40.92 29.57 -70.68
CA ARG A 881 -40.77 29.82 -69.24
C ARG A 881 -40.88 28.53 -68.43
N GLU A 882 -41.86 27.69 -68.75
CA GLU A 882 -42.07 26.42 -68.03
C GLU A 882 -40.93 25.42 -68.29
N ARG A 883 -40.36 25.41 -69.50
CA ARG A 883 -39.15 24.63 -69.82
C ARG A 883 -37.93 25.09 -69.04
N ARG A 884 -37.66 26.40 -69.01
CA ARG A 884 -36.50 26.95 -68.28
C ARG A 884 -36.59 26.72 -66.77
N ARG A 885 -37.80 26.79 -66.21
CA ARG A 885 -38.05 26.47 -64.79
C ARG A 885 -37.72 25.01 -64.44
N LYS A 886 -38.07 24.06 -65.32
CA LYS A 886 -37.71 22.64 -65.15
C LYS A 886 -36.20 22.41 -65.23
N VAL A 887 -35.48 23.17 -66.06
CA VAL A 887 -34.00 23.08 -66.17
C VAL A 887 -33.32 23.60 -64.91
N VAL A 888 -33.77 24.72 -64.34
CA VAL A 888 -33.26 25.24 -63.06
C VAL A 888 -33.51 24.24 -61.92
N GLN A 889 -34.69 23.61 -61.91
CA GLN A 889 -35.04 22.63 -60.89
C GLN A 889 -34.21 21.33 -61.00
N ALA A 890 -33.97 20.84 -62.22
CA ALA A 890 -33.07 19.71 -62.44
C ALA A 890 -31.62 20.00 -62.02
N ALA A 891 -31.15 21.25 -62.16
CA ALA A 891 -29.83 21.66 -61.66
C ALA A 891 -29.78 21.68 -60.12
N ALA A 892 -30.87 22.08 -59.45
CA ALA A 892 -30.97 22.04 -57.99
C ALA A 892 -30.98 20.59 -57.45
N ASP A 893 -31.71 19.69 -58.10
CA ASP A 893 -31.75 18.27 -57.74
C ASP A 893 -30.39 17.59 -57.96
N GLY A 894 -29.64 18.01 -58.98
CA GLY A 894 -28.27 17.53 -59.24
C GLY A 894 -27.25 17.95 -58.19
N ILE A 895 -27.41 19.13 -57.58
CA ILE A 895 -26.57 19.59 -56.45
C ILE A 895 -26.91 18.82 -55.19
N ALA A 896 -28.18 18.49 -54.94
CA ALA A 896 -28.61 17.75 -53.75
C ALA A 896 -28.18 16.26 -53.76
N ALA A 897 -27.87 15.70 -54.93
CA ALA A 897 -27.41 14.32 -55.09
C ALA A 897 -25.88 14.16 -54.95
N LEU A 898 -25.12 15.25 -55.09
CA LEU A 898 -23.67 15.33 -54.89
C LEU A 898 -23.35 15.65 -53.43
#